data_AF-A0A7J0ETH6-F1
#
_entry.id   AF-A0A7J0ETH6-F1
#
_cell.length_a   1.000
_cell.length_b   1.000
_cell.length_c   1.000
_cell.angle_alpha   90.00
_cell.angle_beta   90.00
_cell.angle_gamma   90.00
#
_symmetry.space_group_name_H-M   'P 1'
#
loop_
_entity.id
_entity.type
_entity.pdbx_description
1 polymer ?
#
loop_
_entity_poly.entity_id
_entity_poly.type
_entity_poly.pdbx_seq_one_letter_code
_entity_poly.pdbx_strand_id
1 'polypeptide(L)'
;MTPEDAENPYRFFTWNVTYGDIYPLGVRQQGILINGQFPGPDIESITNDNLIINVFNSLPEPFLISWNGVQQRKNSYQDGVYGTTCPIPPGQNYTYTLQVKDQIGSFFYFPSLAFHKAAGGFGGIRILSRPLIPVPFPEPDGDYTVLIGDWYKADHNKLKGVLDGGHRLAFPDGILINGRGPSGASFTVEQGKTYRLRISNVGLQNTLNFWIQGHNMKLVEVEGTHTLQTILSSLDVHVGQSYSVLVTADQSPQDYYIAVSTRFTSGVLNTTATLHYSNSAKPVSGQPPSAPTTLDWSLNQARSIRTNLTASGPRPNPQGSYHYGLINITRTIRLANSAALVNGKQRYAVNSLSFVPADTPLKLADYFKIGGVFTVGSIPDSPTGAKVYLDTSVMGADYRAFVEVVFENHENIVQSWHLDGYSFFVVVGMDGGGMDTWDNNFIYAFIQRPHRSGMSIPFRRMPFSVVELRAESHDQFDEASEEDEETDLNSRKNLTSKRGRGLTHRALSHYGLVNNTRIIRLANSAALVNGKQRYAVNSVSFVPTDMPLKLAHYFKIGGVFTVGSISYSPTSAKLYLNTSVMGADYRAFIENVFENGESIVQSWHLDGMDGGGWSAASRHQYNLQDAVSLCTTQVYPSSWTAVYIPLDKVRDEYPIPKNALLCGRAPSPI
;
A
#
# COMPACT_ATOMS: atom_id res chain seq x y z
N MET A 1 10.98 1.92 -39.23
CA MET A 1 11.54 2.30 -37.94
C MET A 1 13.04 2.21 -38.05
N THR A 2 13.75 3.30 -37.75
CA THR A 2 15.20 3.23 -37.50
C THR A 2 15.42 2.66 -36.10
N PRO A 3 16.64 2.20 -35.74
CA PRO A 3 16.93 1.75 -34.38
C PRO A 3 16.66 2.81 -33.29
N GLU A 4 16.63 4.09 -33.66
CA GLU A 4 16.27 5.23 -32.80
C GLU A 4 14.77 5.21 -32.39
N ASP A 5 13.90 4.47 -33.09
CA ASP A 5 12.49 4.31 -32.74
C ASP A 5 12.24 3.19 -31.69
N ALA A 6 13.29 2.55 -31.16
CA ALA A 6 13.18 1.40 -30.25
C ALA A 6 13.03 1.77 -28.75
N GLU A 7 13.27 3.02 -28.38
CA GLU A 7 13.17 3.48 -26.98
C GLU A 7 11.73 3.86 -26.58
N ASN A 8 11.41 3.74 -25.29
CA ASN A 8 10.10 4.17 -24.79
C ASN A 8 9.98 5.71 -24.82
N PRO A 9 8.75 6.27 -24.99
CA PRO A 9 8.55 7.70 -25.16
C PRO A 9 9.10 8.54 -24.00
N TYR A 10 9.73 9.67 -24.33
CA TYR A 10 10.22 10.63 -23.35
C TYR A 10 9.18 11.75 -23.10
N ARG A 11 8.96 12.09 -21.84
CA ARG A 11 8.14 13.22 -21.39
C ARG A 11 9.01 14.25 -20.69
N PHE A 12 8.99 15.48 -21.19
CA PHE A 12 9.84 16.56 -20.67
C PHE A 12 9.01 17.54 -19.85
N PHE A 13 9.44 17.79 -18.63
CA PHE A 13 8.84 18.78 -17.72
C PHE A 13 9.93 19.76 -17.27
N THR A 14 9.58 21.04 -17.18
CA THR A 14 10.45 22.08 -16.63
C THR A 14 9.72 22.76 -15.49
N TRP A 15 10.30 22.70 -14.30
CA TRP A 15 9.71 23.15 -13.05
C TRP A 15 10.60 24.21 -12.41
N ASN A 16 10.04 25.39 -12.16
CA ASN A 16 10.65 26.41 -11.33
C ASN A 16 10.01 26.36 -9.94
N VAL A 17 10.83 26.06 -8.92
CA VAL A 17 10.42 25.96 -7.52
C VAL A 17 10.67 27.31 -6.85
N THR A 18 9.61 27.97 -6.40
CA THR A 18 9.66 29.32 -5.81
C THR A 18 8.87 29.39 -4.51
N TYR A 19 9.18 30.38 -3.68
CA TYR A 19 8.22 30.82 -2.66
C TYR A 19 7.20 31.77 -3.25
N GLY A 20 5.95 31.65 -2.81
CA GLY A 20 4.88 32.61 -3.10
C GLY A 20 3.80 32.61 -2.02
N ASP A 21 2.83 33.50 -2.18
CA ASP A 21 1.72 33.63 -1.24
C ASP A 21 0.62 32.59 -1.49
N ILE A 22 0.32 31.80 -0.47
CA ILE A 22 -0.80 30.84 -0.47
C ILE A 22 -1.81 31.19 0.63
N TYR A 23 -3.07 30.78 0.41
CA TYR A 23 -4.19 31.06 1.32
C TYR A 23 -5.02 29.79 1.67
N PRO A 24 -4.41 28.67 2.11
CA PRO A 24 -5.11 27.38 2.16
C PRO A 24 -6.27 27.38 3.16
N LEU A 25 -6.08 28.06 4.31
CA LEU A 25 -7.09 28.23 5.36
C LEU A 25 -7.50 29.71 5.51
N GLY A 26 -7.57 30.46 4.40
CA GLY A 26 -7.95 31.88 4.38
C GLY A 26 -6.91 32.87 4.93
N VAL A 27 -5.83 32.38 5.54
CA VAL A 27 -4.72 33.18 6.07
C VAL A 27 -3.53 33.11 5.11
N ARG A 28 -2.98 34.27 4.73
CA ARG A 28 -1.76 34.41 3.92
C ARG A 28 -0.59 33.70 4.60
N GLN A 29 0.06 32.80 3.88
CA GLN A 29 1.26 32.09 4.29
C GLN A 29 2.25 32.06 3.12
N GLN A 30 3.54 31.95 3.43
CA GLN A 30 4.57 31.65 2.43
C GLN A 30 4.52 30.15 2.14
N GLY A 31 4.36 29.78 0.86
CA GLY A 31 4.28 28.40 0.40
C GLY A 31 5.24 28.12 -0.75
N ILE A 32 5.62 26.85 -0.90
CA ILE A 32 6.40 26.37 -2.03
C ILE A 32 5.46 26.14 -3.22
N LEU A 33 5.70 26.89 -4.28
CA LEU A 33 5.00 26.81 -5.56
C LEU A 33 5.88 26.10 -6.59
N ILE A 34 5.26 25.31 -7.46
CA ILE A 34 5.90 24.76 -8.66
C ILE A 34 5.25 25.41 -9.86
N ASN A 35 6.04 26.11 -10.68
CA ASN A 35 5.53 26.91 -11.80
C ASN A 35 4.41 27.89 -11.40
N GLY A 36 4.51 28.45 -10.19
CA GLY A 36 3.52 29.38 -9.63
C GLY A 36 2.22 28.72 -9.13
N GLN A 37 2.13 27.39 -9.08
CA GLN A 37 0.93 26.65 -8.69
C GLN A 37 1.08 26.03 -7.28
N PHE A 38 -0.03 26.04 -6.54
CA PHE A 38 -0.24 25.26 -5.32
C PHE A 38 -1.68 24.68 -5.29
N PRO A 39 -1.87 23.35 -5.23
CA PRO A 39 -0.84 22.30 -5.35
C PRO A 39 -0.03 22.40 -6.66
N GLY A 40 1.09 21.69 -6.73
CA GLY A 40 1.91 21.61 -7.94
C GLY A 40 1.19 20.94 -9.11
N PRO A 41 1.68 21.11 -10.35
CA PRO A 41 1.06 20.54 -11.54
C PRO A 41 1.07 19.01 -11.52
N ASP A 42 -0.04 18.38 -11.94
CA ASP A 42 -0.10 16.94 -12.11
C ASP A 42 0.89 16.47 -13.21
N ILE A 43 1.61 15.38 -12.95
CA ILE A 43 2.31 14.62 -13.99
C ILE A 43 1.34 13.59 -14.55
N GLU A 44 1.06 13.66 -15.86
CA GLU A 44 0.37 12.61 -16.59
C GLU A 44 1.36 11.85 -17.49
N SER A 45 1.35 10.52 -17.39
CA SER A 45 2.29 9.63 -18.07
C SER A 45 1.59 8.36 -18.51
N ILE A 46 2.11 7.70 -19.54
CA ILE A 46 1.78 6.30 -19.85
C ILE A 46 2.84 5.40 -19.20
N THR A 47 2.46 4.17 -18.85
CA THR A 47 3.38 3.16 -18.32
C THR A 47 4.52 2.86 -19.30
N ASN A 48 5.73 2.71 -18.75
CA ASN A 48 7.04 2.65 -19.42
C ASN A 48 7.56 3.95 -20.06
N ASP A 49 6.84 5.08 -20.03
CA ASP A 49 7.43 6.36 -20.47
C ASP A 49 8.66 6.72 -19.59
N ASN A 50 9.60 7.46 -20.18
CA ASN A 50 10.75 8.04 -19.49
C ASN A 50 10.44 9.50 -19.12
N LEU A 51 10.43 9.85 -17.83
CA LEU A 51 10.11 11.20 -17.35
C LEU A 51 11.40 11.99 -17.10
N ILE A 52 11.57 13.09 -17.84
CA ILE A 52 12.72 13.99 -17.75
C ILE A 52 12.24 15.30 -17.12
N ILE A 53 12.54 15.52 -15.85
CA ILE A 53 11.99 16.62 -15.06
C ILE A 53 13.13 17.54 -14.61
N ASN A 54 13.29 18.67 -15.29
CA ASN A 54 14.29 19.68 -14.94
C ASN A 54 13.75 20.63 -13.88
N VAL A 55 14.28 20.50 -12.66
CA VAL A 55 13.86 21.25 -11.46
C VAL A 55 14.87 22.37 -11.19
N PHE A 56 14.46 23.61 -11.40
CA PHE A 56 15.19 24.81 -11.01
C PHE A 56 14.83 25.19 -9.57
N ASN A 57 15.81 25.24 -8.69
CA ASN A 57 15.63 25.68 -7.31
C ASN A 57 15.82 27.21 -7.20
N SER A 58 14.72 27.96 -7.21
CA SER A 58 14.73 29.40 -6.94
C SER A 58 14.43 29.74 -5.46
N LEU A 59 14.50 28.75 -4.55
CA LEU A 59 14.43 28.99 -3.11
C LEU A 59 15.80 29.49 -2.58
N PRO A 60 15.82 30.27 -1.49
CA PRO A 60 17.05 30.68 -0.80
C PRO A 60 17.71 29.54 0.02
N GLU A 61 17.15 28.33 -0.01
CA GLU A 61 17.67 27.15 0.69
C GLU A 61 17.72 25.90 -0.23
N PRO A 62 18.54 24.88 0.09
CA PRO A 62 18.65 23.69 -0.73
C PRO A 62 17.32 22.94 -0.84
N PHE A 63 17.07 22.26 -1.95
CA PHE A 63 15.79 21.60 -2.23
C PHE A 63 15.96 20.16 -2.70
N LEU A 64 15.02 19.29 -2.34
CA LEU A 64 14.86 17.94 -2.89
C LEU A 64 13.37 17.62 -3.03
N ILE A 65 13.03 16.87 -4.07
CA ILE A 65 11.69 16.37 -4.36
C ILE A 65 11.73 14.85 -4.54
N SER A 66 10.82 14.14 -3.87
CA SER A 66 10.68 12.68 -3.91
C SER A 66 9.37 12.29 -4.61
N TRP A 67 9.35 11.09 -5.17
CA TRP A 67 8.36 10.56 -6.12
C TRP A 67 7.65 9.36 -5.48
N ASN A 68 6.73 9.62 -4.55
CA ASN A 68 6.16 8.62 -3.66
C ASN A 68 5.56 7.44 -4.44
N GLY A 69 6.06 6.23 -4.17
CA GLY A 69 5.65 4.99 -4.84
C GLY A 69 6.19 4.77 -6.26
N VAL A 70 6.95 5.71 -6.84
CA VAL A 70 7.71 5.44 -8.08
C VAL A 70 8.90 4.55 -7.73
N GLN A 71 9.06 3.42 -8.43
CA GLN A 71 9.94 2.33 -8.01
C GLN A 71 11.44 2.53 -8.33
N GLN A 72 11.81 3.61 -9.04
CA GLN A 72 13.19 3.99 -9.38
C GLN A 72 14.11 2.81 -9.76
N ARG A 73 13.60 1.89 -10.60
CA ARG A 73 14.26 0.60 -10.86
C ARG A 73 15.67 0.83 -11.40
N LYS A 74 16.67 0.27 -10.68
CA LYS A 74 18.11 0.42 -10.94
C LYS A 74 18.64 1.87 -10.94
N ASN A 75 17.90 2.85 -10.42
CA ASN A 75 18.32 4.27 -10.44
C ASN A 75 17.84 5.06 -9.21
N SER A 76 18.15 4.62 -7.99
CA SER A 76 17.74 5.32 -6.77
C SER A 76 18.42 6.70 -6.58
N TYR A 77 19.38 7.09 -7.44
CA TYR A 77 19.90 8.47 -7.50
C TYR A 77 18.85 9.50 -7.96
N GLN A 78 17.72 9.02 -8.49
CA GLN A 78 16.58 9.83 -8.92
C GLN A 78 15.49 9.92 -7.85
N ASP A 79 15.62 9.16 -6.76
CA ASP A 79 14.62 9.07 -5.71
C ASP A 79 14.41 10.39 -4.96
N GLY A 80 15.46 11.22 -4.90
CA GLY A 80 15.35 12.58 -4.36
C GLY A 80 15.10 12.63 -2.87
N VAL A 81 15.62 11.65 -2.14
CA VAL A 81 15.71 11.65 -0.67
C VAL A 81 17.15 11.90 -0.24
N TYR A 82 17.32 12.42 0.98
CA TYR A 82 18.62 12.85 1.50
C TYR A 82 19.67 11.71 1.59
N GLY A 83 19.23 10.45 1.67
CA GLY A 83 20.12 9.28 1.68
C GLY A 83 20.71 8.93 0.30
N THR A 84 20.02 9.26 -0.79
CA THR A 84 20.40 8.83 -2.14
C THR A 84 21.05 9.92 -2.99
N THR A 85 20.65 11.18 -2.80
CA THR A 85 21.00 12.29 -3.71
C THR A 85 21.31 13.58 -2.95
N CYS A 86 22.30 14.34 -3.42
CA CYS A 86 22.59 15.67 -2.88
C CYS A 86 21.45 16.67 -3.17
N PRO A 87 21.07 17.52 -2.20
CA PRO A 87 20.14 18.63 -2.43
C PRO A 87 20.57 19.59 -3.54
N ILE A 88 19.60 20.07 -4.31
CA ILE A 88 19.79 21.08 -5.35
C ILE A 88 20.11 22.42 -4.65
N PRO A 89 21.29 23.03 -4.86
CA PRO A 89 21.62 24.30 -4.21
C PRO A 89 20.72 25.47 -4.69
N PRO A 90 20.59 26.55 -3.89
CA PRO A 90 19.92 27.78 -4.32
C PRO A 90 20.45 28.31 -5.66
N GLY A 91 19.55 28.65 -6.58
CA GLY A 91 19.87 29.18 -7.91
C GLY A 91 20.40 28.14 -8.91
N GLN A 92 20.50 26.87 -8.52
CA GLN A 92 20.93 25.77 -9.40
C GLN A 92 19.72 24.96 -9.88
N ASN A 93 19.97 24.04 -10.82
CA ASN A 93 18.96 23.08 -11.28
C ASN A 93 19.45 21.63 -11.21
N TYR A 94 18.51 20.71 -11.34
CA TYR A 94 18.78 19.29 -11.54
C TYR A 94 17.70 18.64 -12.39
N THR A 95 18.11 17.81 -13.35
CA THR A 95 17.22 17.00 -14.16
C THR A 95 17.07 15.61 -13.56
N TYR A 96 15.87 15.30 -13.08
CA TYR A 96 15.49 13.95 -12.70
C TYR A 96 15.14 13.13 -13.94
N THR A 97 15.61 11.89 -14.00
CA THR A 97 15.34 10.92 -15.08
C THR A 97 14.63 9.70 -14.51
N LEU A 98 13.30 9.75 -14.42
CA LEU A 98 12.48 8.68 -13.85
C LEU A 98 12.06 7.69 -14.94
N GLN A 99 12.01 6.41 -14.62
CA GLN A 99 11.43 5.40 -15.50
C GLN A 99 10.22 4.75 -14.82
N VAL A 100 9.02 5.02 -15.35
CA VAL A 100 7.76 4.46 -14.82
C VAL A 100 7.47 3.06 -15.39
N LYS A 101 8.48 2.18 -15.35
CA LYS A 101 8.44 0.86 -15.97
C LYS A 101 7.52 -0.10 -15.22
N ASP A 102 6.57 -0.69 -15.94
CA ASP A 102 5.53 -1.62 -15.49
C ASP A 102 4.64 -1.09 -14.35
N GLN A 103 4.67 0.22 -14.08
CA GLN A 103 3.79 0.87 -13.12
C GLN A 103 2.58 1.48 -13.85
N ILE A 104 1.39 1.26 -13.30
CA ILE A 104 0.13 1.94 -13.66
C ILE A 104 -0.50 2.26 -12.31
N GLY A 105 -1.02 3.47 -12.10
CA GLY A 105 -1.54 3.80 -10.77
C GLY A 105 -1.67 5.28 -10.48
N SER A 106 -1.94 5.54 -9.21
CA SER A 106 -2.05 6.87 -8.63
C SER A 106 -0.93 7.06 -7.61
N PHE A 107 -0.10 8.06 -7.86
CA PHE A 107 1.09 8.39 -7.08
C PHE A 107 1.13 9.91 -6.86
N PHE A 108 2.09 10.41 -6.11
CA PHE A 108 2.28 11.86 -5.91
C PHE A 108 3.75 12.17 -5.65
N TYR A 109 4.13 13.43 -5.82
CA TYR A 109 5.46 13.91 -5.43
C TYR A 109 5.35 14.89 -4.25
N PHE A 110 6.43 15.05 -3.49
CA PHE A 110 6.51 16.05 -2.42
C PHE A 110 7.96 16.46 -2.09
N PRO A 111 8.18 17.64 -1.50
CA PRO A 111 9.50 18.06 -1.03
C PRO A 111 9.98 17.24 0.17
N SER A 112 11.10 16.54 0.03
CA SER A 112 11.60 15.57 1.02
C SER A 112 12.52 16.18 2.08
N LEU A 113 13.05 17.38 1.85
CA LEU A 113 14.05 18.03 2.72
C LEU A 113 13.41 18.96 3.77
N ALA A 114 14.10 19.16 4.89
CA ALA A 114 13.90 20.27 5.84
C ALA A 114 12.44 20.61 6.26
N PHE A 115 11.54 19.62 6.25
CA PHE A 115 10.10 19.81 6.48
C PHE A 115 9.37 20.67 5.44
N HIS A 116 9.94 20.85 4.25
CA HIS A 116 9.40 21.60 3.11
C HIS A 116 8.01 21.15 2.67
N LYS A 117 7.66 19.86 2.82
CA LYS A 117 6.31 19.33 2.60
C LYS A 117 5.22 20.13 3.33
N ALA A 118 5.53 20.70 4.49
CA ALA A 118 4.61 21.52 5.27
C ALA A 118 4.29 22.88 4.64
N ALA A 119 5.13 23.37 3.73
CA ALA A 119 4.90 24.59 2.95
C ALA A 119 4.25 24.30 1.58
N GLY A 120 3.93 23.05 1.25
CA GLY A 120 3.36 22.65 -0.04
C GLY A 120 4.36 21.96 -0.95
N GLY A 121 4.46 22.41 -2.21
CA GLY A 121 5.31 21.80 -3.23
C GLY A 121 4.95 20.36 -3.64
N PHE A 122 3.78 19.85 -3.23
CA PHE A 122 3.28 18.53 -3.58
C PHE A 122 2.28 18.59 -4.75
N GLY A 123 2.15 17.49 -5.51
CA GLY A 123 1.24 17.37 -6.65
C GLY A 123 1.07 15.91 -7.10
N GLY A 124 0.07 15.63 -7.95
CA GLY A 124 -0.26 14.27 -8.36
C GLY A 124 0.65 13.72 -9.45
N ILE A 125 0.71 12.38 -9.52
CA ILE A 125 1.32 11.63 -10.62
C ILE A 125 0.31 10.55 -11.04
N ARG A 126 -0.14 10.61 -12.29
CA ARG A 126 -1.04 9.63 -12.90
C ARG A 126 -0.25 8.84 -13.94
N ILE A 127 -0.10 7.55 -13.69
CA ILE A 127 0.51 6.63 -14.66
C ILE A 127 -0.62 5.77 -15.25
N LEU A 128 -0.87 5.95 -16.54
CA LEU A 128 -1.95 5.32 -17.29
C LEU A 128 -1.50 4.00 -17.92
N SER A 129 -2.45 3.10 -18.16
CA SER A 129 -2.23 1.93 -19.02
C SER A 129 -1.91 2.37 -20.45
N ARG A 130 -1.15 1.56 -21.18
CA ARG A 130 -1.00 1.76 -22.64
C ARG A 130 -2.36 1.59 -23.33
N PRO A 131 -2.60 2.30 -24.45
CA PRO A 131 -3.75 2.02 -25.30
C PRO A 131 -3.85 0.52 -25.62
N LEU A 132 -5.08 0.00 -25.68
CA LEU A 132 -5.41 -1.42 -25.90
C LEU A 132 -5.01 -2.40 -24.78
N ILE A 133 -4.36 -1.97 -23.69
CA ILE A 133 -4.25 -2.78 -22.46
C ILE A 133 -5.48 -2.51 -21.59
N PRO A 134 -6.41 -3.47 -21.43
CA PRO A 134 -7.62 -3.24 -20.66
C PRO A 134 -7.32 -3.21 -19.16
N VAL A 135 -7.70 -2.13 -18.48
CA VAL A 135 -7.83 -2.09 -17.02
C VAL A 135 -9.04 -2.92 -16.58
N PRO A 136 -9.09 -3.47 -15.35
CA PRO A 136 -10.14 -4.40 -14.92
C PRO A 136 -11.49 -3.72 -14.59
N PHE A 137 -11.77 -2.56 -15.17
CA PHE A 137 -13.01 -1.79 -15.02
C PHE A 137 -13.33 -1.02 -16.32
N PRO A 138 -14.59 -0.62 -16.56
CA PRO A 138 -14.93 0.24 -17.70
C PRO A 138 -14.16 1.56 -17.67
N GLU A 139 -13.84 2.10 -18.83
CA GLU A 139 -13.23 3.42 -18.96
C GLU A 139 -14.14 4.49 -18.33
N PRO A 140 -13.63 5.31 -17.37
CA PRO A 140 -14.43 6.34 -16.73
C PRO A 140 -14.62 7.56 -17.64
N ASP A 141 -15.74 8.25 -17.49
CA ASP A 141 -16.06 9.50 -18.21
C ASP A 141 -15.17 10.69 -17.80
N GLY A 142 -14.38 10.54 -16.72
CA GLY A 142 -13.38 11.51 -16.30
C GLY A 142 -12.49 11.00 -15.15
N ASP A 143 -11.33 11.62 -14.96
CA ASP A 143 -10.31 11.22 -13.99
C ASP A 143 -9.82 12.45 -13.21
N TYR A 144 -9.93 12.41 -11.88
CA TYR A 144 -9.61 13.52 -10.96
C TYR A 144 -8.53 13.14 -9.94
N THR A 145 -7.47 13.94 -9.84
CA THR A 145 -6.58 13.96 -8.66
C THR A 145 -7.29 14.64 -7.48
N VAL A 146 -7.25 13.99 -6.32
CA VAL A 146 -7.82 14.45 -5.06
C VAL A 146 -6.75 14.36 -3.95
N LEU A 147 -5.93 15.40 -3.84
CA LEU A 147 -4.90 15.51 -2.80
C LEU A 147 -5.55 15.98 -1.50
N ILE A 148 -5.54 15.12 -0.48
CA ILE A 148 -6.08 15.42 0.86
C ILE A 148 -4.94 15.50 1.87
N GLY A 149 -5.03 16.36 2.87
CA GLY A 149 -3.96 16.46 3.87
C GLY A 149 -4.28 17.39 5.03
N ASP A 150 -3.70 17.08 6.19
CA ASP A 150 -3.64 18.02 7.32
C ASP A 150 -2.70 19.20 7.04
N TRP A 151 -3.07 20.38 7.56
CA TRP A 151 -2.36 21.63 7.32
C TRP A 151 -2.17 22.45 8.60
N TYR A 152 -1.06 23.17 8.67
CA TYR A 152 -0.67 24.04 9.78
C TYR A 152 -0.60 25.49 9.30
N LYS A 153 -1.12 26.44 10.06
CA LYS A 153 -0.99 27.88 9.75
C LYS A 153 0.39 28.45 10.06
N ALA A 154 1.23 27.67 10.73
CA ALA A 154 2.59 28.04 11.08
C ALA A 154 3.56 27.67 9.95
N ASP A 155 4.47 28.60 9.64
CA ASP A 155 5.56 28.44 8.66
C ASP A 155 6.38 27.16 8.88
N HIS A 156 6.87 26.54 7.79
CA HIS A 156 7.62 25.28 7.87
C HIS A 156 8.92 25.43 8.66
N ASN A 157 9.57 26.60 8.67
CA ASN A 157 10.75 26.85 9.51
C ASN A 157 10.38 26.94 10.98
N LYS A 158 9.20 27.46 11.32
CA LYS A 158 8.71 27.47 12.71
C LYS A 158 8.32 26.07 13.15
N LEU A 159 7.65 25.30 12.29
CA LEU A 159 7.37 23.88 12.54
C LEU A 159 8.67 23.09 12.68
N LYS A 160 9.66 23.30 11.80
CA LYS A 160 11.01 22.71 11.86
C LYS A 160 11.80 23.15 13.09
N GLY A 161 11.69 24.41 13.50
CA GLY A 161 12.32 24.95 14.70
C GLY A 161 11.70 24.34 15.96
N VAL A 162 10.37 24.13 15.95
CA VAL A 162 9.73 23.22 16.89
C VAL A 162 10.34 21.83 16.71
N LEU A 163 10.50 21.28 15.48
CA LEU A 163 11.16 20.01 15.08
C LEU A 163 12.67 19.84 15.36
N ASP A 164 13.32 20.83 15.97
CA ASP A 164 14.75 20.77 16.30
C ASP A 164 15.01 21.23 17.74
N GLY A 165 14.22 22.21 18.21
CA GLY A 165 14.17 22.66 19.60
C GLY A 165 13.59 21.55 20.48
N GLY A 166 12.38 21.09 20.15
CA GLY A 166 12.02 19.76 20.63
C GLY A 166 10.59 19.24 20.60
N HIS A 167 9.59 20.10 20.52
CA HIS A 167 8.29 19.78 21.09
C HIS A 167 7.36 19.09 20.09
N ARG A 168 6.70 17.97 20.45
CA ARG A 168 5.70 17.34 19.56
C ARG A 168 4.79 18.44 18.99
N LEU A 169 4.59 18.43 17.67
CA LEU A 169 3.78 19.45 17.00
C LEU A 169 2.44 19.62 17.70
N ALA A 170 1.90 20.85 17.60
CA ALA A 170 0.52 21.10 17.92
C ALA A 170 -0.39 20.20 17.05
N PHE A 171 -1.67 20.14 17.41
CA PHE A 171 -2.64 19.55 16.49
C PHE A 171 -2.77 20.45 15.24
N PRO A 172 -2.95 19.91 14.02
CA PRO A 172 -3.11 20.72 12.81
C PRO A 172 -4.26 21.73 12.90
N ASP A 173 -4.17 22.79 12.09
CA ASP A 173 -5.13 23.90 12.06
C ASP A 173 -6.37 23.63 11.19
N GLY A 174 -6.30 22.65 10.29
CA GLY A 174 -7.37 22.29 9.36
C GLY A 174 -6.96 21.18 8.40
N ILE A 175 -7.91 20.75 7.56
CA ILE A 175 -7.70 19.78 6.47
C ILE A 175 -7.94 20.48 5.13
N LEU A 176 -7.14 20.14 4.12
CA LEU A 176 -7.27 20.63 2.75
C LEU A 176 -7.75 19.54 1.79
N ILE A 177 -8.45 19.97 0.73
CA ILE A 177 -8.74 19.19 -0.47
C ILE A 177 -8.20 19.99 -1.66
N ASN A 178 -7.28 19.41 -2.45
CA ASN A 178 -6.58 20.10 -3.55
C ASN A 178 -6.03 21.48 -3.16
N GLY A 179 -5.40 21.58 -1.98
CA GLY A 179 -4.81 22.81 -1.45
C GLY A 179 -5.81 23.86 -0.94
N ARG A 180 -7.11 23.56 -0.96
CA ARG A 180 -8.20 24.46 -0.53
C ARG A 180 -8.80 24.01 0.79
N GLY A 181 -9.12 24.98 1.65
CA GLY A 181 -9.86 24.76 2.89
C GLY A 181 -11.36 24.50 2.66
N PRO A 182 -12.17 24.54 3.73
CA PRO A 182 -13.58 24.16 3.70
C PRO A 182 -14.39 24.88 2.61
N SER A 183 -15.12 24.09 1.82
CA SER A 183 -15.94 24.49 0.66
C SER A 183 -15.17 25.22 -0.45
N GLY A 184 -13.84 25.15 -0.47
CA GLY A 184 -12.99 25.84 -1.45
C GLY A 184 -12.63 25.02 -2.70
N ALA A 185 -12.96 23.73 -2.75
CA ALA A 185 -12.74 22.85 -3.90
C ALA A 185 -14.08 22.34 -4.47
N SER A 186 -14.13 22.13 -5.78
CA SER A 186 -15.30 21.61 -6.48
C SER A 186 -14.89 20.68 -7.62
N PHE A 187 -15.68 19.64 -7.85
CA PHE A 187 -15.50 18.62 -8.90
C PHE A 187 -16.81 18.51 -9.68
N THR A 188 -16.77 18.78 -10.99
CA THR A 188 -17.99 18.81 -11.82
C THR A 188 -18.27 17.44 -12.42
N VAL A 189 -19.51 16.96 -12.33
CA VAL A 189 -19.92 15.65 -12.86
C VAL A 189 -21.21 15.75 -13.67
N GLU A 190 -21.32 14.93 -14.70
CA GLU A 190 -22.55 14.75 -15.48
C GLU A 190 -23.39 13.62 -14.89
N GLN A 191 -24.71 13.83 -14.77
CA GLN A 191 -25.62 12.85 -14.22
C GLN A 191 -25.62 11.54 -15.05
N GLY A 192 -25.54 10.41 -14.38
CA GLY A 192 -25.45 9.06 -14.97
C GLY A 192 -24.05 8.65 -15.44
N LYS A 193 -23.05 9.54 -15.40
CA LYS A 193 -21.66 9.23 -15.76
C LYS A 193 -20.84 8.70 -14.58
N THR A 194 -19.73 8.02 -14.85
CA THR A 194 -18.85 7.41 -13.83
C THR A 194 -17.45 8.00 -13.90
N TYR A 195 -16.99 8.56 -12.78
CA TYR A 195 -15.71 9.25 -12.65
C TYR A 195 -14.73 8.45 -11.80
N ARG A 196 -13.44 8.50 -12.12
CA ARG A 196 -12.35 8.01 -11.27
C ARG A 196 -11.83 9.14 -10.39
N LEU A 197 -11.79 8.92 -9.08
CA LEU A 197 -11.18 9.84 -8.12
C LEU A 197 -9.94 9.17 -7.53
N ARG A 198 -8.78 9.81 -7.72
CA ARG A 198 -7.46 9.37 -7.25
C ARG A 198 -7.11 10.13 -5.98
N ILE A 199 -7.36 9.51 -4.84
CA ILE A 199 -7.30 10.11 -3.52
C ILE A 199 -5.94 9.79 -2.90
N SER A 200 -5.11 10.81 -2.67
CA SER A 200 -3.77 10.67 -2.08
C SER A 200 -3.65 11.50 -0.80
N ASN A 201 -3.23 10.90 0.30
CA ASN A 201 -3.01 11.61 1.57
C ASN A 201 -1.60 12.21 1.62
N VAL A 202 -1.51 13.48 1.21
CA VAL A 202 -0.29 14.29 1.19
C VAL A 202 -0.02 15.01 2.52
N GLY A 203 -0.78 14.70 3.59
CA GLY A 203 -0.63 15.31 4.92
C GLY A 203 0.69 15.03 5.65
N LEU A 204 0.77 15.48 6.90
CA LEU A 204 1.94 15.37 7.76
C LEU A 204 1.74 14.49 9.00
N GLN A 205 0.49 14.12 9.33
CA GLN A 205 0.24 13.40 10.58
C GLN A 205 -0.98 12.48 10.59
N ASN A 206 -2.11 12.91 10.03
CA ASN A 206 -3.40 12.30 10.38
C ASN A 206 -3.90 11.33 9.29
N THR A 207 -4.48 10.21 9.74
CA THR A 207 -5.36 9.40 8.86
C THR A 207 -6.61 10.21 8.56
N LEU A 208 -7.05 10.20 7.30
CA LEU A 208 -8.20 10.97 6.83
C LEU A 208 -9.27 10.02 6.30
N ASN A 209 -10.49 10.11 6.82
CA ASN A 209 -11.66 9.47 6.21
C ASN A 209 -12.18 10.37 5.09
N PHE A 210 -12.39 9.82 3.91
CA PHE A 210 -12.98 10.46 2.73
C PHE A 210 -14.34 9.85 2.43
N TRP A 211 -15.35 10.67 2.14
CA TRP A 211 -16.68 10.19 1.73
C TRP A 211 -17.39 11.20 0.83
N ILE A 212 -18.45 10.72 0.17
CA ILE A 212 -19.30 11.52 -0.71
C ILE A 212 -20.76 11.32 -0.30
N GLN A 213 -21.46 12.41 -0.02
CA GLN A 213 -22.85 12.41 0.40
C GLN A 213 -23.74 11.72 -0.65
N GLY A 214 -24.45 10.65 -0.25
CA GLY A 214 -25.39 9.93 -1.12
C GLY A 214 -24.76 9.06 -2.21
N HIS A 215 -23.42 8.97 -2.30
CA HIS A 215 -22.73 8.21 -3.34
C HIS A 215 -21.88 7.10 -2.74
N ASN A 216 -22.00 5.89 -3.30
CA ASN A 216 -21.07 4.81 -3.00
C ASN A 216 -19.82 4.92 -3.87
N MET A 217 -18.69 4.48 -3.32
CA MET A 217 -17.38 4.48 -3.97
C MET A 217 -16.94 3.05 -4.24
N LYS A 218 -16.58 2.73 -5.48
CA LYS A 218 -16.06 1.40 -5.83
C LYS A 218 -14.54 1.44 -5.88
N LEU A 219 -13.87 0.80 -4.92
CA LEU A 219 -12.42 0.71 -4.86
C LEU A 219 -11.88 -0.15 -6.02
N VAL A 220 -10.95 0.41 -6.81
CA VAL A 220 -10.40 -0.27 -8.01
C VAL A 220 -8.86 -0.31 -8.08
N GLU A 221 -8.14 0.53 -7.34
CA GLU A 221 -6.68 0.53 -7.28
C GLU A 221 -6.17 1.13 -5.96
N VAL A 222 -5.03 0.64 -5.47
CA VAL A 222 -4.27 1.18 -4.32
C VAL A 222 -2.78 1.14 -4.67
N GLU A 223 -2.11 2.30 -4.61
CA GLU A 223 -0.66 2.48 -4.90
C GLU A 223 -0.15 1.74 -6.16
N GLY A 224 -0.99 1.70 -7.20
CA GLY A 224 -0.74 1.03 -8.48
C GLY A 224 -1.16 -0.44 -8.59
N THR A 225 -1.63 -1.06 -7.52
CA THR A 225 -2.19 -2.41 -7.56
C THR A 225 -3.70 -2.37 -7.81
N HIS A 226 -4.16 -3.05 -8.87
CA HIS A 226 -5.59 -3.23 -9.12
C HIS A 226 -6.23 -4.18 -8.10
N THR A 227 -7.32 -3.75 -7.47
CA THR A 227 -7.98 -4.51 -6.40
C THR A 227 -9.17 -5.33 -6.89
N LEU A 228 -9.54 -6.37 -6.13
CA LEU A 228 -10.90 -6.89 -6.16
C LEU A 228 -11.85 -5.75 -5.78
N GLN A 229 -12.91 -5.58 -6.58
CA GLN A 229 -13.73 -4.37 -6.53
C GLN A 229 -14.69 -4.42 -5.34
N THR A 230 -14.43 -3.59 -4.33
CA THR A 230 -15.23 -3.47 -3.12
C THR A 230 -16.00 -2.16 -3.14
N ILE A 231 -17.28 -2.20 -2.79
CA ILE A 231 -18.13 -1.02 -2.66
C ILE A 231 -18.03 -0.50 -1.21
N LEU A 232 -17.71 0.78 -1.07
CA LEU A 232 -17.47 1.46 0.20
C LEU A 232 -18.30 2.75 0.28
N SER A 233 -18.83 3.08 1.45
CA SER A 233 -19.53 4.35 1.72
C SER A 233 -18.58 5.46 2.17
N SER A 234 -17.44 5.09 2.77
CA SER A 234 -16.33 5.97 3.13
C SER A 234 -15.01 5.21 2.98
N LEU A 235 -13.88 5.92 2.99
CA LEU A 235 -12.55 5.38 2.81
C LEU A 235 -11.57 6.05 3.79
N ASP A 236 -10.98 5.28 4.72
CA ASP A 236 -9.83 5.75 5.50
C ASP A 236 -8.55 5.68 4.63
N VAL A 237 -7.83 6.79 4.54
CA VAL A 237 -6.56 6.91 3.80
C VAL A 237 -5.46 7.37 4.77
N HIS A 238 -4.47 6.50 5.00
CA HIS A 238 -3.34 6.80 5.87
C HIS A 238 -2.31 7.69 5.16
N VAL A 239 -1.47 8.39 5.92
CA VAL A 239 -0.51 9.35 5.35
C VAL A 239 0.47 8.62 4.44
N GLY A 240 0.62 9.12 3.20
CA GLY A 240 1.43 8.48 2.16
C GLY A 240 0.65 7.58 1.20
N GLN A 241 -0.55 7.12 1.56
CA GLN A 241 -1.30 6.22 0.68
C GLN A 241 -2.03 6.94 -0.44
N SER A 242 -2.20 6.22 -1.56
CA SER A 242 -2.98 6.63 -2.73
C SER A 242 -3.97 5.53 -3.13
N TYR A 243 -5.23 5.91 -3.33
CA TYR A 243 -6.35 5.03 -3.68
C TYR A 243 -7.07 5.56 -4.92
N SER A 244 -7.60 4.68 -5.77
CA SER A 244 -8.60 5.06 -6.78
C SER A 244 -9.96 4.44 -6.48
N VAL A 245 -10.98 5.29 -6.52
CA VAL A 245 -12.38 4.86 -6.50
C VAL A 245 -13.10 5.29 -7.78
N LEU A 246 -14.04 4.47 -8.23
CA LEU A 246 -15.04 4.86 -9.24
C LEU A 246 -16.32 5.32 -8.52
N VAL A 247 -16.86 6.45 -8.97
CA VAL A 247 -18.08 7.07 -8.43
C VAL A 247 -19.01 7.36 -9.59
N THR A 248 -20.21 6.77 -9.57
CA THR A 248 -21.27 7.04 -10.55
C THR A 248 -22.15 8.16 -10.03
N ALA A 249 -22.40 9.18 -10.85
CA ALA A 249 -23.27 10.31 -10.53
C ALA A 249 -24.75 9.93 -10.70
N ASP A 250 -25.22 8.94 -9.92
CA ASP A 250 -26.53 8.31 -10.03
C ASP A 250 -27.66 9.03 -9.27
N GLN A 251 -27.34 10.10 -8.54
CA GLN A 251 -28.28 10.82 -7.69
C GLN A 251 -29.09 11.89 -8.46
N SER A 252 -29.97 12.60 -7.76
CA SER A 252 -30.76 13.71 -8.32
C SER A 252 -29.87 14.91 -8.70
N PRO A 253 -30.29 15.76 -9.65
CA PRO A 253 -29.46 16.87 -10.14
C PRO A 253 -29.40 18.03 -9.13
N GLN A 254 -28.50 17.88 -8.17
CA GLN A 254 -28.17 18.85 -7.11
C GLN A 254 -26.70 18.70 -6.71
N ASP A 255 -26.17 19.64 -5.94
CA ASP A 255 -24.80 19.54 -5.44
C ASP A 255 -24.72 18.68 -4.16
N TYR A 256 -23.63 17.91 -4.02
CA TYR A 256 -23.38 17.00 -2.90
C TYR A 256 -22.07 17.30 -2.19
N TYR A 257 -22.01 17.08 -0.86
CA TYR A 257 -20.75 17.19 -0.13
C TYR A 257 -19.82 16.02 -0.47
N ILE A 258 -18.64 16.34 -0.99
CA ILE A 258 -17.44 15.56 -0.70
C ILE A 258 -16.93 16.06 0.64
N ALA A 259 -16.57 15.19 1.57
CA ALA A 259 -16.05 15.63 2.83
C ALA A 259 -14.96 14.70 3.36
N VAL A 260 -14.08 15.30 4.18
CA VAL A 260 -12.87 14.67 4.67
C VAL A 260 -12.68 15.03 6.14
N SER A 261 -12.35 14.07 6.99
CA SER A 261 -12.14 14.31 8.42
C SER A 261 -11.05 13.44 9.04
N THR A 262 -10.45 13.95 10.12
CA THR A 262 -9.39 13.24 10.85
C THR A 262 -9.92 12.05 11.63
N ARG A 263 -9.19 10.93 11.55
CA ARG A 263 -9.42 9.70 12.31
C ARG A 263 -8.33 9.54 13.38
N PHE A 264 -8.67 8.89 14.49
CA PHE A 264 -7.76 8.58 15.61
C PHE A 264 -7.14 9.81 16.29
N THR A 265 -7.91 10.89 16.41
CA THR A 265 -7.49 12.17 17.00
C THR A 265 -8.38 12.58 18.16
N SER A 266 -7.85 13.38 19.10
CA SER A 266 -8.59 13.88 20.27
C SER A 266 -9.65 14.94 19.95
N GLY A 267 -9.58 15.53 18.75
CA GLY A 267 -10.61 16.39 18.18
C GLY A 267 -10.71 16.10 16.68
N VAL A 268 -11.93 16.17 16.14
CA VAL A 268 -12.17 15.92 14.71
C VAL A 268 -12.06 17.24 13.96
N LEU A 269 -11.06 17.35 13.08
CA LEU A 269 -11.07 18.37 12.02
C LEU A 269 -11.86 17.80 10.85
N ASN A 270 -12.71 18.62 10.25
CA ASN A 270 -13.39 18.30 9.00
C ASN A 270 -13.17 19.40 7.96
N THR A 271 -13.34 19.03 6.69
CA THR A 271 -13.37 19.95 5.56
C THR A 271 -14.32 19.39 4.51
N THR A 272 -14.82 20.26 3.63
CA THR A 272 -15.82 19.95 2.62
C THR A 272 -15.36 20.44 1.25
N ALA A 273 -15.80 19.76 0.21
CA ALA A 273 -15.74 20.16 -1.19
C ALA A 273 -17.08 19.84 -1.85
N THR A 274 -17.34 20.44 -3.02
CA THR A 274 -18.61 20.25 -3.73
C THR A 274 -18.44 19.25 -4.88
N LEU A 275 -19.20 18.16 -4.87
CA LEU A 275 -19.49 17.40 -6.08
C LEU A 275 -20.64 18.12 -6.80
N HIS A 276 -20.29 18.91 -7.81
CA HIS A 276 -21.22 19.76 -8.54
C HIS A 276 -21.79 19.00 -9.74
N TYR A 277 -23.10 18.75 -9.75
CA TYR A 277 -23.75 18.17 -10.92
C TYR A 277 -23.90 19.26 -12.00
N SER A 278 -23.50 19.00 -13.25
CA SER A 278 -23.50 19.99 -14.33
C SER A 278 -24.90 20.53 -14.69
N ASN A 279 -25.96 19.79 -14.31
CA ASN A 279 -27.36 20.18 -14.42
C ASN A 279 -28.00 20.61 -13.07
N SER A 280 -27.18 20.84 -12.05
CA SER A 280 -27.61 21.30 -10.72
C SER A 280 -28.10 22.75 -10.75
N ALA A 281 -29.28 22.97 -10.16
CA ALA A 281 -29.79 24.29 -9.83
C ALA A 281 -29.90 24.51 -8.31
N LYS A 282 -29.32 23.61 -7.50
CA LYS A 282 -29.45 23.61 -6.04
C LYS A 282 -28.07 23.50 -5.39
N PRO A 283 -27.66 24.48 -4.56
CA PRO A 283 -26.43 24.38 -3.80
C PRO A 283 -26.50 23.22 -2.81
N VAL A 284 -25.33 22.78 -2.35
CA VAL A 284 -25.19 21.65 -1.44
C VAL A 284 -25.98 21.87 -0.14
N SER A 285 -26.63 20.82 0.35
CA SER A 285 -27.58 20.91 1.47
C SER A 285 -27.56 19.69 2.40
N GLY A 286 -28.12 19.86 3.59
CA GLY A 286 -28.02 18.88 4.68
C GLY A 286 -26.73 19.00 5.48
N GLN A 287 -26.45 18.00 6.32
CA GLN A 287 -25.17 17.88 7.04
C GLN A 287 -24.25 16.94 6.26
N PRO A 288 -22.93 17.21 6.21
CA PRO A 288 -21.95 16.23 5.78
C PRO A 288 -22.08 14.96 6.66
N PRO A 289 -22.08 13.75 6.08
CA PRO A 289 -22.06 12.52 6.86
C PRO A 289 -20.91 12.48 7.88
N SER A 290 -21.07 11.71 8.96
CA SER A 290 -20.00 11.51 9.94
C SER A 290 -19.13 10.32 9.53
N ALA A 291 -17.81 10.46 9.66
CA ALA A 291 -16.89 9.34 9.51
C ALA A 291 -17.17 8.24 10.55
N PRO A 292 -16.82 6.97 10.27
CA PRO A 292 -16.84 5.89 11.24
C PRO A 292 -16.06 6.25 12.52
N THR A 293 -16.49 5.74 13.67
CA THR A 293 -15.86 6.04 14.97
C THR A 293 -14.88 4.98 15.45
N THR A 294 -15.07 3.70 15.07
CA THR A 294 -14.26 2.58 15.57
C THR A 294 -12.92 2.43 14.86
N LEU A 295 -11.97 1.79 15.56
CA LEU A 295 -10.69 1.35 14.99
C LEU A 295 -10.90 0.15 14.06
N ASP A 296 -11.73 -0.79 14.49
CA ASP A 296 -12.03 -2.03 13.79
C ASP A 296 -12.55 -1.81 12.36
N TRP A 297 -13.28 -0.72 12.11
CA TRP A 297 -13.73 -0.37 10.76
C TRP A 297 -12.54 -0.11 9.81
N SER A 298 -11.51 0.61 10.27
CA SER A 298 -10.29 0.94 9.50
C SER A 298 -9.43 -0.31 9.28
N LEU A 299 -9.28 -1.11 10.34
CA LEU A 299 -8.57 -2.37 10.32
C LEU A 299 -9.25 -3.39 9.40
N ASN A 300 -10.58 -3.47 9.41
CA ASN A 300 -11.36 -4.31 8.48
C ASN A 300 -11.32 -3.79 7.05
N GLN A 301 -11.33 -2.46 6.82
CA GLN A 301 -11.09 -1.90 5.49
C GLN A 301 -9.73 -2.36 4.97
N ALA A 302 -8.65 -2.15 5.73
CA ALA A 302 -7.31 -2.59 5.37
C ALA A 302 -7.24 -4.10 5.10
N ARG A 303 -7.86 -4.91 5.96
CA ARG A 303 -7.92 -6.36 5.81
C ARG A 303 -8.71 -6.83 4.57
N SER A 304 -9.68 -6.05 4.09
CA SER A 304 -10.52 -6.41 2.95
C SER A 304 -9.84 -6.24 1.57
N ILE A 305 -8.77 -5.46 1.50
CA ILE A 305 -8.10 -5.08 0.25
C ILE A 305 -7.27 -6.26 -0.27
N ARG A 306 -7.60 -6.72 -1.48
CA ARG A 306 -6.97 -7.88 -2.14
C ARG A 306 -6.71 -7.59 -3.61
N THR A 307 -5.64 -8.14 -4.16
CA THR A 307 -5.23 -7.98 -5.56
C THR A 307 -6.20 -8.70 -6.51
N ASN A 308 -6.64 -8.03 -7.57
CA ASN A 308 -7.34 -8.71 -8.66
C ASN A 308 -6.34 -9.44 -9.57
N LEU A 309 -6.07 -10.72 -9.26
CA LEU A 309 -5.17 -11.59 -10.03
C LEU A 309 -5.54 -11.75 -11.52
N THR A 310 -6.80 -11.45 -11.89
CA THR A 310 -7.25 -11.50 -13.30
C THR A 310 -6.98 -10.21 -14.07
N ALA A 311 -6.60 -9.11 -13.41
CA ALA A 311 -6.39 -7.82 -14.04
C ALA A 311 -5.19 -7.85 -15.02
N SER A 312 -5.42 -7.37 -16.24
CA SER A 312 -4.35 -7.18 -17.22
C SER A 312 -3.54 -5.93 -16.89
N GLY A 313 -2.22 -6.05 -17.00
CA GLY A 313 -1.26 -4.96 -16.90
C GLY A 313 0.03 -5.37 -17.62
N PRO A 314 1.02 -4.46 -17.79
CA PRO A 314 2.35 -4.83 -18.23
C PRO A 314 2.97 -5.74 -17.18
N ARG A 315 2.94 -7.05 -17.44
CA ARG A 315 3.45 -8.08 -16.52
C ARG A 315 4.86 -8.45 -16.97
N PRO A 316 5.95 -7.93 -16.33
CA PRO A 316 7.32 -8.34 -16.69
C PRO A 316 7.58 -9.82 -16.40
N ASN A 317 6.78 -10.42 -15.50
CA ASN A 317 6.58 -11.86 -15.38
C ASN A 317 5.09 -12.14 -15.10
N PRO A 318 4.53 -13.29 -15.52
CA PRO A 318 3.13 -13.61 -15.29
C PRO A 318 2.86 -13.86 -13.79
N GLN A 319 2.56 -12.80 -13.04
CA GLN A 319 2.29 -12.79 -11.58
C GLN A 319 1.05 -13.60 -11.10
N GLY A 320 0.63 -14.62 -11.85
CA GLY A 320 0.01 -15.82 -11.28
C GLY A 320 1.03 -16.89 -10.85
N SER A 321 2.34 -16.69 -11.08
CA SER A 321 3.42 -17.65 -10.77
C SER A 321 4.23 -17.33 -9.52
N TYR A 322 4.20 -16.09 -9.01
CA TYR A 322 4.77 -15.77 -7.72
C TYR A 322 3.85 -16.27 -6.61
N HIS A 323 3.93 -17.56 -6.33
CA HIS A 323 3.40 -18.13 -5.11
C HIS A 323 4.29 -17.69 -3.95
N TYR A 324 4.07 -16.49 -3.41
CA TYR A 324 4.89 -15.93 -2.32
C TYR A 324 4.94 -16.86 -1.09
N GLY A 325 3.88 -17.64 -0.85
CA GLY A 325 3.85 -18.69 0.18
C GLY A 325 4.65 -19.97 -0.12
N LEU A 326 5.23 -20.11 -1.33
CA LEU A 326 6.14 -21.19 -1.70
C LEU A 326 7.60 -20.72 -1.80
N ILE A 327 7.87 -19.43 -1.62
CA ILE A 327 9.23 -18.88 -1.59
C ILE A 327 9.71 -18.90 -0.13
N ASN A 328 10.86 -19.52 0.11
CA ASN A 328 11.45 -19.57 1.44
C ASN A 328 11.87 -18.15 1.88
N ILE A 329 11.38 -17.74 3.06
CA ILE A 329 11.84 -16.51 3.72
C ILE A 329 13.32 -16.68 4.06
N THR A 330 14.19 -15.84 3.51
CA THR A 330 15.63 -15.89 3.77
C THR A 330 16.00 -15.15 5.06
N ARG A 331 15.20 -14.17 5.46
CA ARG A 331 15.39 -13.36 6.67
C ARG A 331 14.08 -12.77 7.14
N THR A 332 13.88 -12.73 8.46
CA THR A 332 12.79 -11.99 9.12
C THR A 332 13.36 -10.81 9.89
N ILE A 333 12.87 -9.61 9.60
CA ILE A 333 13.24 -8.37 10.27
C ILE A 333 12.02 -7.85 11.03
N ARG A 334 12.10 -7.75 12.36
CA ARG A 334 11.05 -7.16 13.20
C ARG A 334 11.44 -5.74 13.57
N LEU A 335 10.64 -4.75 13.21
CA LEU A 335 10.90 -3.33 13.40
C LEU A 335 9.87 -2.74 14.37
N ALA A 336 10.25 -2.62 15.64
CA ALA A 336 9.42 -1.96 16.65
C ALA A 336 9.81 -0.49 16.80
N ASN A 337 8.82 0.40 16.82
CA ASN A 337 9.05 1.79 17.18
C ASN A 337 9.28 1.94 18.69
N SER A 338 9.92 3.03 19.07
CA SER A 338 10.12 3.44 20.46
C SER A 338 10.32 4.95 20.54
N ALA A 339 9.98 5.52 21.69
CA ALA A 339 10.10 6.95 21.97
C ALA A 339 10.84 7.15 23.30
N ALA A 340 11.93 7.90 23.32
CA ALA A 340 12.73 8.16 24.53
C ALA A 340 13.36 9.56 24.55
N LEU A 341 13.74 10.06 25.73
CA LEU A 341 14.57 11.28 25.86
C LEU A 341 16.07 10.92 25.74
N VAL A 342 16.74 11.44 24.73
CA VAL A 342 18.20 11.34 24.49
C VAL A 342 18.80 12.73 24.59
N ASN A 343 19.81 12.94 25.44
CA ASN A 343 20.46 14.24 25.67
C ASN A 343 19.48 15.39 25.96
N GLY A 344 18.45 15.12 26.77
CA GLY A 344 17.40 16.10 27.04
C GLY A 344 16.61 16.50 25.79
N LYS A 345 16.45 15.56 24.84
CA LYS A 345 15.61 15.69 23.65
C LYS A 345 14.82 14.39 23.39
N GLN A 346 13.48 14.40 23.35
CA GLN A 346 12.68 13.29 22.79
C GLN A 346 13.29 12.87 21.46
N ARG A 347 13.26 11.58 21.20
CA ARG A 347 13.61 10.96 19.94
C ARG A 347 12.59 9.87 19.68
N TYR A 348 12.43 9.54 18.41
CA TYR A 348 11.78 8.32 17.96
C TYR A 348 12.86 7.43 17.35
N ALA A 349 12.70 6.13 17.53
CA ALA A 349 13.72 5.15 17.21
C ALA A 349 13.08 3.84 16.78
N VAL A 350 13.73 3.14 15.85
CA VAL A 350 13.35 1.80 15.38
C VAL A 350 14.34 0.82 15.97
N ASN A 351 13.87 -0.22 16.68
CA ASN A 351 14.72 -1.16 17.41
C ASN A 351 15.80 -0.47 18.27
N SER A 352 15.39 0.59 18.98
CA SER A 352 16.26 1.46 19.80
C SER A 352 17.24 2.36 19.03
N LEU A 353 17.28 2.33 17.70
CA LEU A 353 18.12 3.22 16.90
C LEU A 353 17.34 4.45 16.42
N SER A 354 17.80 5.65 16.79
CA SER A 354 17.27 6.92 16.28
C SER A 354 18.20 7.47 15.19
N PHE A 355 17.75 7.40 13.94
CA PHE A 355 18.56 7.75 12.77
C PHE A 355 19.04 9.20 12.80
N VAL A 356 20.32 9.40 12.47
CA VAL A 356 20.91 10.73 12.24
C VAL A 356 21.29 10.85 10.76
N PRO A 357 20.86 11.91 10.05
CA PRO A 357 21.32 12.15 8.68
C PRO A 357 22.83 12.41 8.64
N ALA A 358 23.54 11.76 7.71
CA ALA A 358 24.97 11.95 7.49
C ALA A 358 25.29 13.25 6.73
N ASP A 359 26.56 13.63 6.65
CA ASP A 359 27.03 14.76 5.84
C ASP A 359 27.08 14.46 4.33
N THR A 360 27.09 13.17 3.98
CA THR A 360 27.27 12.63 2.63
C THR A 360 26.13 11.63 2.38
N PRO A 361 25.44 11.65 1.22
CA PRO A 361 24.43 10.65 0.89
C PRO A 361 25.00 9.23 1.04
N LEU A 362 24.24 8.33 1.68
CA LEU A 362 24.70 7.00 2.07
C LEU A 362 25.15 6.18 0.85
N LYS A 363 24.38 6.30 -0.22
CA LYS A 363 24.67 5.69 -1.52
C LYS A 363 25.98 6.18 -2.14
N LEU A 364 26.21 7.50 -2.08
CA LEU A 364 27.42 8.14 -2.58
C LEU A 364 28.65 7.69 -1.78
N ALA A 365 28.50 7.61 -0.46
CA ALA A 365 29.52 7.09 0.43
C ALA A 365 29.84 5.61 0.21
N ASP A 366 28.84 4.77 -0.07
CA ASP A 366 29.09 3.38 -0.47
C ASP A 366 29.85 3.29 -1.79
N TYR A 367 29.45 4.09 -2.79
CA TYR A 367 30.08 4.04 -4.11
C TYR A 367 31.57 4.40 -4.03
N PHE A 368 31.88 5.54 -3.39
CA PHE A 368 33.26 6.02 -3.23
C PHE A 368 34.00 5.40 -2.02
N LYS A 369 33.40 4.43 -1.32
CA LYS A 369 33.97 3.72 -0.16
C LYS A 369 34.47 4.68 0.95
N ILE A 370 33.68 5.71 1.23
CA ILE A 370 33.99 6.76 2.20
C ILE A 370 33.72 6.26 3.62
N GLY A 371 34.77 6.05 4.40
CA GLY A 371 34.67 5.60 5.78
C GLY A 371 33.97 6.60 6.72
N GLY A 372 33.28 6.09 7.74
CA GLY A 372 32.66 6.91 8.79
C GLY A 372 31.52 7.81 8.29
N VAL A 373 30.71 7.34 7.34
CA VAL A 373 29.45 7.98 6.93
C VAL A 373 28.25 7.24 7.53
N PHE A 374 28.26 5.90 7.45
CA PHE A 374 27.21 5.02 7.95
C PHE A 374 27.80 3.73 8.54
N THR A 375 26.98 3.03 9.33
CA THR A 375 27.33 1.74 9.94
C THR A 375 26.34 0.67 9.46
N VAL A 376 26.84 -0.35 8.76
CA VAL A 376 26.01 -1.48 8.33
C VAL A 376 25.73 -2.40 9.52
N GLY A 377 24.46 -2.80 9.70
CA GLY A 377 24.06 -3.74 10.75
C GLY A 377 24.10 -3.18 12.17
N SER A 378 24.20 -1.87 12.36
CA SER A 378 24.12 -1.25 13.69
C SER A 378 22.69 -1.17 14.25
N ILE A 379 21.67 -1.27 13.40
CA ILE A 379 20.29 -1.62 13.80
C ILE A 379 20.14 -3.16 13.82
N PRO A 380 19.60 -3.75 14.90
CA PRO A 380 19.37 -5.20 14.96
C PRO A 380 18.07 -5.60 14.22
N ASP A 381 18.02 -6.85 13.75
CA ASP A 381 16.87 -7.45 13.06
C ASP A 381 15.64 -7.67 13.94
N SER A 382 15.72 -7.36 15.23
CA SER A 382 14.61 -7.47 16.17
C SER A 382 14.79 -6.51 17.35
N PRO A 383 13.70 -6.06 17.98
CA PRO A 383 13.79 -5.18 19.14
C PRO A 383 14.51 -5.88 20.30
N THR A 384 15.60 -5.26 20.77
CA THR A 384 16.46 -5.77 21.85
C THR A 384 16.08 -5.24 23.24
N GLY A 385 15.16 -4.28 23.32
CA GLY A 385 14.87 -3.54 24.56
C GLY A 385 16.01 -2.61 25.01
N ALA A 386 17.00 -2.35 24.16
CA ALA A 386 18.11 -1.45 24.46
C ALA A 386 17.64 0.00 24.69
N LYS A 387 18.44 0.79 25.39
CA LYS A 387 18.23 2.25 25.48
C LYS A 387 18.40 2.88 24.09
N VAL A 388 17.64 3.93 23.80
CA VAL A 388 17.74 4.60 22.50
C VAL A 388 19.11 5.24 22.31
N TYR A 389 19.75 4.94 21.18
CA TYR A 389 21.03 5.49 20.74
C TYR A 389 20.90 6.20 19.38
N LEU A 390 21.91 6.99 19.03
CA LEU A 390 21.98 7.75 17.78
C LEU A 390 23.05 7.12 16.87
N ASP A 391 22.70 6.84 15.61
CA ASP A 391 23.66 6.40 14.59
C ASP A 391 23.08 6.63 13.17
N THR A 392 23.94 6.56 12.16
CA THR A 392 23.57 6.53 10.74
C THR A 392 23.58 5.07 10.27
N SER A 393 22.55 4.30 10.61
CA SER A 393 22.48 2.87 10.31
C SER A 393 22.02 2.56 8.89
N VAL A 394 22.55 1.47 8.32
CA VAL A 394 22.04 0.82 7.10
C VAL A 394 21.78 -0.66 7.38
N MET A 395 20.63 -1.19 6.93
CA MET A 395 20.39 -2.64 6.91
C MET A 395 20.94 -3.22 5.61
N GLY A 396 22.13 -3.82 5.67
CA GLY A 396 22.60 -4.73 4.61
C GLY A 396 21.75 -5.99 4.58
N ALA A 397 21.44 -6.48 3.39
CA ALA A 397 20.67 -7.69 3.05
C ALA A 397 21.20 -8.24 1.71
N ASP A 398 20.88 -9.47 1.33
CA ASP A 398 21.45 -10.06 0.11
C ASP A 398 20.62 -9.75 -1.16
N TYR A 399 21.28 -9.62 -2.30
CA TYR A 399 20.60 -9.56 -3.59
C TYR A 399 19.80 -10.85 -3.86
N ARG A 400 18.55 -10.70 -4.33
CA ARG A 400 17.53 -11.75 -4.49
C ARG A 400 17.06 -12.42 -3.19
N ALA A 401 17.38 -11.85 -2.02
CA ALA A 401 16.76 -12.27 -0.77
C ALA A 401 15.23 -12.06 -0.80
N PHE A 402 14.50 -12.96 -0.16
CA PHE A 402 13.06 -12.83 0.07
C PHE A 402 12.84 -12.57 1.56
N VAL A 403 12.56 -11.31 1.89
CA VAL A 403 12.60 -10.82 3.28
C VAL A 403 11.18 -10.60 3.79
N GLU A 404 10.93 -11.09 5.00
CA GLU A 404 9.75 -10.71 5.77
C GLU A 404 10.10 -9.52 6.66
N VAL A 405 9.33 -8.45 6.59
CA VAL A 405 9.42 -7.32 7.52
C VAL A 405 8.14 -7.25 8.34
N VAL A 406 8.28 -7.31 9.66
CA VAL A 406 7.18 -7.19 10.62
C VAL A 406 7.33 -5.86 11.34
N PHE A 407 6.41 -4.93 11.08
CA PHE A 407 6.35 -3.68 11.81
C PHE A 407 5.52 -3.87 13.08
N GLU A 408 6.06 -3.46 14.24
CA GLU A 408 5.41 -3.61 15.54
C GLU A 408 5.17 -2.23 16.16
N ASN A 409 3.92 -1.97 16.56
CA ASN A 409 3.51 -0.69 17.14
C ASN A 409 3.13 -0.83 18.61
N HIS A 410 4.03 -0.39 19.49
CA HIS A 410 3.79 -0.33 20.94
C HIS A 410 3.31 1.05 21.43
N GLU A 411 3.12 2.01 20.53
CA GLU A 411 2.58 3.34 20.85
C GLU A 411 1.05 3.38 20.71
N ASN A 412 0.43 4.40 21.31
CA ASN A 412 -1.01 4.62 21.29
C ASN A 412 -1.51 5.42 20.07
N ILE A 413 -0.72 5.46 18.99
CA ILE A 413 -0.98 6.22 17.77
C ILE A 413 -0.80 5.33 16.54
N VAL A 414 -1.59 5.55 15.49
CA VAL A 414 -1.35 4.91 14.18
C VAL A 414 -0.03 5.40 13.61
N GLN A 415 0.71 4.49 12.98
CA GLN A 415 1.94 4.79 12.24
C GLN A 415 1.75 4.47 10.76
N SER A 416 2.49 5.17 9.90
CA SER A 416 2.62 4.88 8.48
C SER A 416 4.09 4.60 8.18
N TRP A 417 4.36 3.46 7.55
CA TRP A 417 5.68 3.00 7.14
C TRP A 417 5.71 3.02 5.61
N HIS A 418 6.71 3.67 5.04
CA HIS A 418 6.89 3.80 3.60
C HIS A 418 8.25 3.22 3.21
N LEU A 419 8.30 2.52 2.08
CA LEU A 419 9.54 1.98 1.53
C LEU A 419 9.81 2.59 0.15
N ASP A 420 10.71 3.56 0.11
CA ASP A 420 11.16 4.17 -1.14
C ASP A 420 11.79 3.12 -2.07
N GLY A 421 11.58 3.28 -3.37
CA GLY A 421 12.15 2.39 -4.39
C GLY A 421 11.61 0.95 -4.40
N TYR A 422 10.62 0.54 -3.60
CA TYR A 422 10.01 -0.80 -3.66
C TYR A 422 8.48 -0.77 -3.51
N SER A 423 7.84 -1.87 -3.91
CA SER A 423 6.53 -2.26 -3.38
C SER A 423 6.67 -3.63 -2.72
N PHE A 424 5.92 -3.85 -1.66
CA PHE A 424 5.91 -5.06 -0.84
C PHE A 424 4.49 -5.65 -0.79
N PHE A 425 4.40 -6.95 -0.58
CA PHE A 425 3.12 -7.65 -0.43
C PHE A 425 2.70 -7.57 1.03
N VAL A 426 1.60 -6.87 1.32
CA VAL A 426 1.05 -6.82 2.67
C VAL A 426 0.36 -8.15 2.95
N VAL A 427 0.96 -8.94 3.83
CA VAL A 427 0.50 -10.28 4.20
C VAL A 427 -0.56 -10.16 5.30
N VAL A 428 -1.62 -9.41 5.00
CA VAL A 428 -2.93 -9.49 5.66
C VAL A 428 -3.34 -10.96 5.72
N GLY A 429 -4.16 -11.42 6.67
CA GLY A 429 -4.36 -12.85 6.81
C GLY A 429 -5.39 -13.52 5.90
N MET A 430 -5.34 -14.85 5.89
CA MET A 430 -6.42 -15.78 5.60
C MET A 430 -6.58 -16.71 6.82
N ASP A 431 -7.78 -16.69 7.40
CA ASP A 431 -8.31 -17.64 8.39
C ASP A 431 -7.77 -17.62 9.84
N GLY A 432 -8.63 -17.20 10.77
CA GLY A 432 -9.00 -18.06 11.91
C GLY A 432 -8.42 -17.75 13.29
N GLY A 433 -9.13 -16.91 14.07
CA GLY A 433 -9.02 -16.80 15.52
C GLY A 433 -10.20 -16.03 16.11
N GLY A 434 -10.92 -16.60 17.09
CA GLY A 434 -12.13 -15.97 17.63
C GLY A 434 -11.84 -14.74 18.50
N MET A 435 -12.39 -13.58 18.13
CA MET A 435 -12.46 -12.40 19.00
C MET A 435 -13.53 -12.57 20.07
N ASP A 436 -13.23 -13.32 21.13
CA ASP A 436 -14.01 -13.28 22.37
C ASP A 436 -13.33 -12.34 23.39
N THR A 437 -14.07 -11.33 23.84
CA THR A 437 -13.74 -10.43 24.98
C THR A 437 -12.61 -9.41 24.80
N TRP A 438 -12.79 -8.44 23.89
CA TRP A 438 -12.52 -7.05 24.30
C TRP A 438 -13.60 -6.63 25.29
N ASP A 439 -13.31 -6.77 26.58
CA ASP A 439 -14.19 -6.28 27.63
C ASP A 439 -14.34 -4.76 27.48
N ASN A 440 -15.59 -4.29 27.42
CA ASN A 440 -15.96 -2.86 27.25
C ASN A 440 -15.56 -1.96 28.46
N ASN A 441 -14.68 -2.44 29.33
CA ASN A 441 -14.24 -1.82 30.58
C ASN A 441 -12.96 -0.98 30.45
N PHE A 442 -12.20 -1.08 29.34
CA PHE A 442 -10.98 -0.26 29.13
C PHE A 442 -11.23 1.17 28.62
N ILE A 443 -12.50 1.59 28.47
CA ILE A 443 -12.86 2.95 28.02
C ILE A 443 -12.84 3.98 29.18
N TYR A 444 -12.64 3.55 30.45
CA TYR A 444 -12.67 4.44 31.63
C TYR A 444 -11.38 4.45 32.47
N ALA A 445 -10.30 5.01 31.91
CA ALA A 445 -9.12 5.51 32.66
C ALA A 445 -8.24 6.38 31.74
N PHE A 446 -7.97 7.67 31.98
CA PHE A 446 -8.40 8.62 33.02
C PHE A 446 -8.46 10.04 32.43
N ILE A 447 -9.42 10.85 32.89
CA ILE A 447 -9.39 12.31 32.67
C ILE A 447 -8.32 12.94 33.57
N GLN A 448 -7.67 13.98 33.06
CA GLN A 448 -6.60 14.81 33.66
C GLN A 448 -6.45 14.81 35.20
N ARG A 449 -5.19 14.81 35.66
CA ARG A 449 -4.74 15.73 36.72
C ARG A 449 -3.41 16.41 36.37
N PRO A 450 -3.30 17.74 36.55
CA PRO A 450 -2.03 18.46 36.42
C PRO A 450 -1.33 18.57 37.79
N HIS A 451 0.00 18.49 37.82
CA HIS A 451 0.82 19.38 38.66
C HIS A 451 2.32 19.33 38.27
N ARG A 452 2.91 20.53 38.23
CA ARG A 452 4.30 20.96 38.52
C ARG A 452 5.28 19.82 38.88
N SER A 453 6.52 19.77 38.36
CA SER A 453 7.38 20.84 37.83
C SER A 453 8.59 20.26 37.11
N GLY A 454 9.11 20.94 36.09
CA GLY A 454 10.39 20.56 35.47
C GLY A 454 10.46 20.79 33.96
N MET A 455 11.15 21.88 33.61
CA MET A 455 11.77 22.18 32.31
C MET A 455 11.94 20.97 31.37
N SER A 456 11.28 20.98 30.21
CA SER A 456 11.26 19.85 29.26
C SER A 456 11.42 20.35 27.82
N ILE A 457 12.45 19.86 27.13
CA ILE A 457 12.83 20.22 25.75
C ILE A 457 13.02 18.89 24.92
N PRO A 458 12.41 18.70 23.72
CA PRO A 458 12.44 17.37 22.96
C PRO A 458 13.08 17.11 21.48
N PHE A 459 12.51 16.22 20.59
CA PHE A 459 12.51 16.01 19.06
C PHE A 459 12.73 14.67 18.23
N ARG A 460 11.70 14.16 17.48
CA ARG A 460 11.68 13.78 16.00
C ARG A 460 10.52 12.90 15.46
N ARG A 461 9.42 13.54 15.03
CA ARG A 461 8.29 12.94 14.28
C ARG A 461 8.22 13.50 12.85
N MET A 462 8.43 12.63 11.85
CA MET A 462 7.80 12.73 10.52
C MET A 462 6.85 11.52 10.40
N PRO A 463 5.78 11.57 9.57
CA PRO A 463 4.80 10.48 9.49
C PRO A 463 5.31 9.26 8.72
N PHE A 464 6.57 9.26 8.29
CA PHE A 464 7.22 8.19 7.54
C PHE A 464 8.49 7.78 8.29
N SER A 465 8.55 6.51 8.66
CA SER A 465 9.81 5.82 8.89
C SER A 465 10.33 5.32 7.54
N VAL A 466 11.39 5.95 7.01
CA VAL A 466 12.13 5.42 5.85
C VAL A 466 13.02 4.29 6.33
N VAL A 467 12.87 3.10 5.74
CA VAL A 467 13.73 1.94 6.00
C VAL A 467 14.54 1.65 4.75
N GLU A 468 15.81 2.03 4.71
CA GLU A 468 16.69 1.70 3.59
C GLU A 468 17.20 0.26 3.73
N LEU A 469 16.60 -0.67 2.98
CA LEU A 469 17.07 -2.05 2.80
C LEU A 469 18.03 -2.10 1.62
N ARG A 470 19.29 -2.45 1.89
CA ARG A 470 20.36 -2.54 0.88
C ARG A 470 20.58 -3.98 0.45
N ALA A 471 20.43 -4.29 -0.84
CA ALA A 471 20.90 -5.55 -1.42
C ALA A 471 22.43 -5.50 -1.68
N GLU A 472 23.17 -6.48 -1.18
CA GLU A 472 24.59 -6.70 -1.45
C GLU A 472 24.80 -7.86 -2.44
N SER A 473 25.75 -7.67 -3.34
CA SER A 473 26.23 -8.68 -4.29
C SER A 473 27.69 -9.02 -3.97
N HIS A 474 27.93 -10.24 -3.48
CA HIS A 474 29.28 -10.80 -3.34
C HIS A 474 29.62 -11.57 -4.62
N ASP A 475 30.19 -10.89 -5.62
CA ASP A 475 30.79 -11.55 -6.77
C ASP A 475 32.20 -10.98 -7.02
N GLN A 476 33.19 -11.88 -7.03
CA GLN A 476 34.46 -11.60 -7.67
C GLN A 476 34.23 -11.59 -9.19
N PHE A 477 34.92 -10.69 -9.90
CA PHE A 477 34.91 -10.70 -11.36
C PHE A 477 35.48 -12.01 -11.90
N ASP A 478 34.64 -12.79 -12.57
CA ASP A 478 35.04 -13.66 -13.68
C ASP A 478 34.22 -13.21 -14.91
N GLU A 479 34.91 -12.87 -15.99
CA GLU A 479 34.26 -12.42 -17.23
C GLU A 479 33.56 -13.59 -17.93
N ALA A 480 32.22 -13.55 -17.97
CA ALA A 480 31.41 -14.35 -18.87
C ALA A 480 30.46 -13.43 -19.64
N SER A 481 30.73 -13.28 -20.94
CA SER A 481 29.91 -12.49 -21.86
C SER A 481 28.55 -13.17 -22.10
N GLU A 482 27.45 -12.48 -21.83
CA GLU A 482 26.14 -12.82 -22.40
C GLU A 482 26.16 -12.43 -23.89
N GLU A 483 26.36 -13.41 -24.78
CA GLU A 483 26.10 -13.25 -26.23
C GLU A 483 24.59 -13.41 -26.50
N ASP A 484 24.05 -12.55 -27.36
CA ASP A 484 22.62 -12.48 -27.68
C ASP A 484 22.08 -13.74 -28.37
N GLU A 485 21.06 -14.37 -27.80
CA GLU A 485 20.35 -15.49 -28.45
C GLU A 485 19.21 -15.00 -29.38
N GLU A 486 19.54 -14.18 -30.40
CA GLU A 486 18.61 -13.75 -31.46
C GLU A 486 19.05 -14.09 -32.90
N THR A 487 19.54 -15.32 -33.14
CA THR A 487 19.65 -15.87 -34.50
C THR A 487 19.50 -17.40 -34.59
N ASP A 488 18.28 -17.93 -34.78
CA ASP A 488 18.02 -18.97 -35.81
C ASP A 488 16.52 -19.16 -36.11
N LEU A 489 15.94 -18.21 -36.85
CA LEU A 489 14.59 -18.37 -37.43
C LEU A 489 14.55 -18.02 -38.92
N ASN A 490 15.61 -18.40 -39.65
CA ASN A 490 15.63 -18.30 -41.11
C ASN A 490 16.44 -19.40 -41.83
N SER A 491 16.49 -20.62 -41.28
CA SER A 491 17.19 -21.75 -41.90
C SER A 491 16.39 -23.07 -41.92
N ARG A 492 15.34 -23.16 -42.78
CA ARG A 492 14.90 -24.39 -43.53
C ARG A 492 13.55 -24.23 -44.22
N LYS A 493 13.59 -23.78 -45.49
CA LYS A 493 12.61 -24.26 -46.50
C LYS A 493 13.03 -25.65 -46.98
N ASN A 494 12.07 -26.43 -47.47
CA ASN A 494 12.19 -27.79 -48.05
C ASN A 494 12.48 -28.89 -46.99
N LEU A 495 11.58 -29.84 -46.72
CA LEU A 495 11.15 -30.89 -47.64
C LEU A 495 9.85 -31.60 -47.18
N THR A 496 9.17 -32.26 -48.12
CA THR A 496 7.87 -32.93 -47.92
C THR A 496 7.93 -34.47 -47.90
N SER A 497 6.93 -35.07 -47.25
CA SER A 497 6.30 -36.38 -47.57
C SER A 497 6.65 -37.67 -46.76
N LYS A 498 5.57 -38.44 -46.51
CA LYS A 498 5.39 -39.91 -46.41
C LYS A 498 5.55 -40.68 -45.07
N ARG A 499 4.40 -41.24 -44.62
CA ARG A 499 4.07 -42.65 -44.22
C ARG A 499 5.16 -43.46 -43.48
N GLY A 500 4.97 -44.16 -42.34
CA GLY A 500 3.79 -44.80 -41.74
C GLY A 500 4.10 -46.28 -41.34
N ARG A 501 3.51 -46.81 -40.23
CA ARG A 501 3.65 -48.19 -39.65
C ARG A 501 5.05 -48.53 -39.08
N GLY A 502 5.27 -49.40 -38.08
CA GLY A 502 4.40 -50.18 -37.16
C GLY A 502 5.17 -51.38 -36.52
N LEU A 503 4.64 -51.99 -35.43
CA LEU A 503 4.96 -53.32 -34.83
C LEU A 503 6.16 -53.52 -33.84
N THR A 504 5.83 -53.55 -32.53
CA THR A 504 5.98 -54.64 -31.52
C THR A 504 7.18 -55.64 -31.52
N HIS A 505 7.86 -55.79 -30.35
CA HIS A 505 7.85 -56.96 -29.40
C HIS A 505 8.85 -56.75 -28.23
N ARG A 506 8.45 -56.88 -26.94
CA ARG A 506 8.68 -58.00 -25.96
C ARG A 506 10.16 -58.40 -25.69
N ALA A 507 10.64 -58.69 -24.45
CA ALA A 507 9.98 -58.77 -23.13
C ALA A 507 10.96 -58.93 -21.93
N LEU A 508 10.49 -58.60 -20.71
CA LEU A 508 10.82 -59.13 -19.34
C LEU A 508 12.29 -59.03 -18.84
N SER A 509 12.60 -58.70 -17.58
CA SER A 509 11.89 -58.73 -16.28
C SER A 509 12.45 -57.62 -15.33
N HIS A 510 12.15 -57.42 -14.03
CA HIS A 510 11.16 -57.91 -13.04
C HIS A 510 11.05 -56.89 -11.87
N TYR A 511 9.90 -56.84 -11.17
CA TYR A 511 9.54 -56.20 -9.86
C TYR A 511 10.28 -54.95 -9.29
N GLY A 512 9.59 -53.94 -8.73
CA GLY A 512 8.20 -53.91 -8.21
C GLY A 512 7.53 -52.52 -8.14
N LEU A 513 6.24 -52.56 -7.79
CA LEU A 513 5.23 -51.47 -7.76
C LEU A 513 5.31 -50.67 -6.43
N VAL A 514 4.75 -49.46 -6.25
CA VAL A 514 3.37 -49.02 -6.57
C VAL A 514 3.28 -47.55 -7.00
N ASN A 515 2.54 -47.30 -8.09
CA ASN A 515 2.08 -45.99 -8.56
C ASN A 515 0.61 -45.75 -8.14
N ASN A 516 0.18 -44.48 -8.00
CA ASN A 516 -1.14 -44.04 -8.49
C ASN A 516 -1.34 -42.50 -8.43
N THR A 517 -0.88 -41.80 -9.47
CA THR A 517 -1.38 -40.45 -9.80
C THR A 517 -2.54 -40.61 -10.78
N ARG A 518 -3.78 -40.26 -10.39
CA ARG A 518 -4.92 -40.21 -11.32
C ARG A 518 -5.27 -38.77 -11.68
N ILE A 519 -4.96 -38.40 -12.92
CA ILE A 519 -5.53 -37.23 -13.59
C ILE A 519 -7.03 -37.51 -13.80
N ILE A 520 -7.91 -36.65 -13.27
CA ILE A 520 -9.34 -36.65 -13.62
C ILE A 520 -9.61 -35.44 -14.52
N ARG A 521 -9.83 -35.70 -15.80
CA ARG A 521 -10.56 -34.76 -16.66
C ARG A 521 -12.05 -34.93 -16.38
N LEU A 522 -12.72 -33.85 -15.96
CA LEU A 522 -14.18 -33.79 -16.01
C LEU A 522 -14.58 -33.29 -17.41
N ALA A 523 -15.24 -34.15 -18.18
CA ALA A 523 -15.88 -33.78 -19.43
C ALA A 523 -17.35 -33.43 -19.15
N ASN A 524 -17.80 -32.27 -19.61
CA ASN A 524 -19.20 -31.87 -19.48
C ASN A 524 -20.05 -32.69 -20.46
N SER A 525 -20.86 -33.62 -19.95
CA SER A 525 -21.96 -34.22 -20.71
C SER A 525 -23.26 -33.47 -20.43
N ALA A 526 -23.84 -32.88 -21.48
CA ALA A 526 -25.14 -32.24 -21.42
C ALA A 526 -26.22 -33.20 -21.92
N ALA A 527 -27.32 -33.31 -21.18
CA ALA A 527 -28.53 -33.99 -21.63
C ALA A 527 -29.69 -32.97 -21.73
N LEU A 528 -30.47 -33.06 -22.81
CA LEU A 528 -31.68 -32.29 -23.01
C LEU A 528 -32.88 -33.10 -22.47
N VAL A 529 -33.65 -32.50 -21.56
CA VAL A 529 -34.94 -33.04 -21.13
C VAL A 529 -35.97 -31.93 -21.31
N ASN A 530 -37.02 -32.21 -22.08
CA ASN A 530 -38.08 -31.24 -22.44
C ASN A 530 -37.53 -29.92 -23.03
N GLY A 531 -36.54 -30.00 -23.93
CA GLY A 531 -36.03 -28.86 -24.68
C GLY A 531 -35.18 -27.85 -23.88
N LYS A 532 -34.87 -28.12 -22.61
CA LYS A 532 -33.94 -27.32 -21.81
C LYS A 532 -32.85 -28.20 -21.16
N GLN A 533 -31.69 -27.59 -20.97
CA GLN A 533 -30.49 -28.23 -20.43
C GLN A 533 -30.51 -28.13 -18.89
N ARG A 534 -30.23 -29.25 -18.18
CA ARG A 534 -30.15 -29.29 -16.70
C ARG A 534 -29.03 -30.22 -16.25
N TYR A 535 -28.45 -29.90 -15.09
CA TYR A 535 -27.44 -30.70 -14.39
C TYR A 535 -28.08 -31.42 -13.20
N ALA A 536 -27.63 -32.63 -12.87
CA ALA A 536 -28.20 -33.46 -11.80
C ALA A 536 -27.11 -34.00 -10.87
N VAL A 537 -27.45 -34.14 -9.58
CA VAL A 537 -26.62 -34.79 -8.54
C VAL A 537 -27.45 -35.89 -7.91
N ASN A 538 -27.04 -37.15 -8.04
CA ASN A 538 -27.76 -38.31 -7.50
C ASN A 538 -26.97 -39.00 -6.37
N SER A 539 -27.58 -39.01 -5.17
CA SER A 539 -27.64 -40.08 -4.16
C SER A 539 -26.43 -41.01 -3.90
N VAL A 540 -26.02 -41.11 -2.64
CA VAL A 540 -25.54 -42.37 -2.03
C VAL A 540 -26.13 -42.53 -0.63
N SER A 541 -26.65 -43.71 -0.31
CA SER A 541 -27.13 -44.12 1.02
C SER A 541 -26.07 -44.96 1.74
N PHE A 542 -25.97 -44.88 3.08
CA PHE A 542 -25.03 -45.71 3.85
C PHE A 542 -25.70 -46.46 5.00
N VAL A 543 -25.24 -47.70 5.21
CA VAL A 543 -25.60 -48.61 6.31
C VAL A 543 -24.60 -48.41 7.46
N PRO A 544 -25.02 -48.44 8.75
CA PRO A 544 -24.17 -47.98 9.85
C PRO A 544 -23.35 -49.09 10.52
N THR A 545 -22.10 -49.26 10.09
CA THR A 545 -20.96 -49.70 10.93
C THR A 545 -19.65 -49.22 10.30
N ASP A 546 -18.66 -48.90 11.13
CA ASP A 546 -17.30 -48.43 10.79
C ASP A 546 -17.18 -47.04 10.12
N MET A 547 -17.06 -46.01 10.96
CA MET A 547 -16.77 -44.62 10.59
C MET A 547 -15.26 -44.31 10.71
N PRO A 548 -14.56 -43.87 9.63
CA PRO A 548 -13.16 -43.45 9.72
C PRO A 548 -13.01 -41.95 10.02
N LEU A 549 -12.85 -41.61 11.31
CA LEU A 549 -12.06 -40.52 11.96
C LEU A 549 -11.76 -39.14 11.30
N LYS A 550 -12.29 -38.76 10.12
CA LYS A 550 -11.97 -37.49 9.44
C LYS A 550 -12.97 -36.35 9.59
N LEU A 551 -14.16 -36.58 10.18
CA LEU A 551 -15.14 -35.50 10.45
C LEU A 551 -15.04 -34.92 11.88
N ALA A 552 -14.44 -35.64 12.84
CA ALA A 552 -14.38 -35.21 14.23
C ALA A 552 -13.43 -34.03 14.50
N HIS A 553 -12.50 -33.72 13.58
CA HIS A 553 -11.59 -32.57 13.71
C HIS A 553 -12.22 -31.22 13.33
N TYR A 554 -13.30 -31.18 12.56
CA TYR A 554 -13.91 -29.91 12.12
C TYR A 554 -14.77 -29.21 13.20
N PHE A 555 -15.11 -29.91 14.29
CA PHE A 555 -16.02 -29.41 15.33
C PHE A 555 -15.39 -29.40 16.74
N LYS A 556 -14.06 -29.37 16.82
CA LYS A 556 -13.34 -29.35 18.11
C LYS A 556 -12.35 -28.19 18.24
N ILE A 557 -12.82 -26.98 17.90
CA ILE A 557 -12.18 -25.70 18.19
C ILE A 557 -13.27 -24.76 18.71
N GLY A 558 -13.04 -24.10 19.86
CA GLY A 558 -14.00 -23.18 20.51
C GLY A 558 -14.99 -23.87 21.46
N GLY A 559 -14.69 -23.86 22.77
CA GLY A 559 -15.41 -24.63 23.80
C GLY A 559 -16.74 -24.03 24.29
N VAL A 560 -17.64 -23.60 23.39
CA VAL A 560 -18.90 -22.91 23.76
C VAL A 560 -20.17 -23.69 23.37
N PHE A 561 -20.08 -24.72 22.52
CA PHE A 561 -21.25 -25.46 22.03
C PHE A 561 -21.18 -26.96 22.30
N THR A 562 -22.22 -27.50 22.95
CA THR A 562 -22.50 -28.94 23.00
C THR A 562 -23.69 -29.23 22.10
N VAL A 563 -23.46 -29.85 20.94
CA VAL A 563 -24.54 -30.25 20.03
C VAL A 563 -25.27 -31.45 20.64
N GLY A 564 -26.52 -31.24 21.08
CA GLY A 564 -27.27 -32.26 21.81
C GLY A 564 -27.84 -33.36 20.93
N SER A 565 -28.33 -33.01 19.72
CA SER A 565 -28.71 -33.97 18.68
C SER A 565 -28.95 -33.29 17.33
N ILE A 566 -28.83 -34.06 16.25
CA ILE A 566 -29.27 -33.71 14.91
C ILE A 566 -30.45 -34.62 14.56
N SER A 567 -31.56 -34.05 14.08
CA SER A 567 -32.70 -34.81 13.56
C SER A 567 -33.07 -34.35 12.15
N TYR A 568 -33.55 -35.29 11.33
CA TYR A 568 -33.95 -35.02 9.94
C TYR A 568 -35.44 -35.29 9.78
N SER A 569 -36.16 -34.37 9.13
CA SER A 569 -37.58 -34.52 8.81
C SER A 569 -37.75 -34.96 7.35
N PRO A 570 -38.20 -36.21 7.08
CA PRO A 570 -38.35 -36.70 5.71
C PRO A 570 -39.43 -35.96 4.90
N THR A 571 -40.44 -35.40 5.58
CA THR A 571 -41.57 -34.69 4.94
C THR A 571 -41.27 -33.24 4.59
N SER A 572 -40.28 -32.60 5.23
CA SER A 572 -39.87 -31.22 4.92
C SER A 572 -38.47 -31.10 4.32
N ALA A 573 -37.71 -32.20 4.23
CA ALA A 573 -36.31 -32.25 3.79
C ALA A 573 -35.39 -31.28 4.56
N LYS A 574 -35.75 -30.91 5.81
CA LYS A 574 -34.98 -30.02 6.68
C LYS A 574 -34.23 -30.81 7.75
N LEU A 575 -33.03 -30.34 8.06
CA LEU A 575 -32.17 -30.81 9.15
C LEU A 575 -32.35 -29.88 10.35
N TYR A 576 -32.58 -30.43 11.53
CA TYR A 576 -32.79 -29.68 12.78
C TYR A 576 -31.62 -29.94 13.73
N LEU A 577 -31.02 -28.85 14.22
CA LEU A 577 -29.94 -28.86 15.21
C LEU A 577 -30.53 -28.47 16.57
N ASN A 578 -30.61 -29.43 17.50
CA ASN A 578 -30.99 -29.14 18.88
C ASN A 578 -29.75 -28.76 19.69
N THR A 579 -29.64 -27.47 20.00
CA THR A 579 -28.66 -26.90 20.94
C THR A 579 -29.37 -26.48 22.23
N SER A 580 -28.69 -26.59 23.36
CA SER A 580 -29.09 -25.97 24.62
C SER A 580 -28.16 -24.81 24.93
N VAL A 581 -28.74 -23.64 25.23
CA VAL A 581 -28.02 -22.42 25.60
C VAL A 581 -28.59 -21.92 26.92
N MET A 582 -27.74 -21.57 27.89
CA MET A 582 -28.17 -20.80 29.06
C MET A 582 -28.20 -19.31 28.71
N GLY A 583 -29.30 -18.62 29.03
CA GLY A 583 -29.39 -17.15 28.93
C GLY A 583 -30.20 -16.64 27.74
N ALA A 584 -31.08 -15.68 28.02
CA ALA A 584 -32.22 -15.27 27.20
C ALA A 584 -31.92 -14.50 25.88
N ASP A 585 -32.91 -14.58 24.98
CA ASP A 585 -33.24 -13.66 23.87
C ASP A 585 -32.27 -13.43 22.70
N TYR A 586 -32.19 -14.44 21.83
CA TYR A 586 -31.78 -14.29 20.41
C TYR A 586 -32.74 -14.98 19.40
N ARG A 587 -34.04 -15.13 19.74
CA ARG A 587 -35.01 -15.82 18.86
C ARG A 587 -35.40 -15.07 17.59
N ALA A 588 -35.25 -13.75 17.53
CA ALA A 588 -35.71 -12.94 16.38
C ALA A 588 -34.75 -12.93 15.17
N PHE A 589 -33.53 -13.44 15.29
CA PHE A 589 -32.49 -13.26 14.26
C PHE A 589 -32.41 -14.40 13.23
N ILE A 590 -32.85 -15.61 13.58
CA ILE A 590 -32.62 -16.82 12.76
C ILE A 590 -33.65 -17.03 11.64
N GLU A 591 -34.86 -16.46 11.74
CA GLU A 591 -35.91 -16.68 10.73
C GLU A 591 -35.72 -15.86 9.44
N ASN A 592 -35.07 -14.69 9.49
CA ASN A 592 -34.85 -13.83 8.32
C ASN A 592 -33.76 -14.32 7.34
N VAL A 593 -32.99 -15.35 7.70
CA VAL A 593 -31.82 -15.80 6.91
C VAL A 593 -32.21 -16.73 5.75
N PHE A 594 -33.46 -17.22 5.69
CA PHE A 594 -33.84 -18.31 4.78
C PHE A 594 -34.96 -18.04 3.77
N GLU A 595 -35.53 -16.83 3.68
CA GLU A 595 -36.60 -16.53 2.70
C GLU A 595 -36.14 -15.84 1.41
N ASN A 596 -35.00 -15.13 1.42
CA ASN A 596 -34.45 -14.49 0.21
C ASN A 596 -33.24 -15.26 -0.31
N GLY A 597 -33.39 -15.86 -1.50
CA GLY A 597 -32.39 -16.72 -2.15
C GLY A 597 -31.18 -16.01 -2.75
N GLU A 598 -30.67 -14.96 -2.10
CA GLU A 598 -29.38 -14.33 -2.43
C GLU A 598 -28.33 -14.79 -1.41
N SER A 599 -27.30 -15.50 -1.90
CA SER A 599 -26.23 -16.03 -1.07
C SER A 599 -25.24 -14.94 -0.66
N ILE A 600 -25.60 -14.13 0.34
CA ILE A 600 -24.72 -13.12 0.96
C ILE A 600 -24.24 -13.62 2.33
N VAL A 601 -23.36 -14.62 2.34
CA VAL A 601 -22.59 -14.99 3.55
C VAL A 601 -21.27 -14.22 3.53
N GLN A 602 -21.33 -12.93 3.88
CA GLN A 602 -20.16 -12.13 4.18
C GLN A 602 -19.80 -12.26 5.67
N SER A 603 -18.88 -13.15 6.03
CA SER A 603 -18.08 -13.06 7.27
C SER A 603 -17.06 -14.20 7.41
N TRP A 604 -15.82 -13.97 6.97
CA TRP A 604 -14.65 -14.71 7.42
C TRP A 604 -13.52 -13.69 7.64
N HIS A 605 -12.97 -13.63 8.85
CA HIS A 605 -11.99 -12.61 9.26
C HIS A 605 -10.55 -13.04 8.91
N LEU A 606 -9.71 -12.05 8.61
CA LEU A 606 -8.46 -12.14 7.86
C LEU A 606 -7.29 -11.59 8.71
N ASP A 607 -6.47 -12.44 9.36
CA ASP A 607 -5.51 -12.04 10.40
C ASP A 607 -4.03 -11.96 9.95
N GLY A 608 -3.55 -10.75 9.67
CA GLY A 608 -2.16 -10.47 9.23
C GLY A 608 -1.71 -9.02 9.39
N MET A 609 -2.67 -8.16 9.75
CA MET A 609 -2.48 -7.10 10.74
C MET A 609 -3.27 -7.55 11.96
N ASP A 610 -2.67 -7.66 13.15
CA ASP A 610 -3.40 -8.07 14.35
C ASP A 610 -2.92 -7.35 15.62
N GLY A 611 -3.73 -7.40 16.67
CA GLY A 611 -3.41 -6.88 17.99
C GLY A 611 -2.38 -7.72 18.74
N GLY A 612 -1.77 -7.12 19.76
CA GLY A 612 -0.78 -7.80 20.62
C GLY A 612 0.59 -7.93 19.96
N GLY A 613 1.32 -8.99 20.32
CA GLY A 613 2.68 -9.25 19.83
C GLY A 613 2.69 -10.24 18.68
N TRP A 614 3.46 -9.94 17.63
CA TRP A 614 3.71 -10.89 16.55
C TRP A 614 4.49 -12.12 17.04
N SER A 615 4.24 -13.27 16.43
CA SER A 615 5.06 -14.48 16.62
C SER A 615 5.25 -15.22 15.30
N ALA A 616 6.24 -16.12 15.25
CA ALA A 616 6.45 -16.98 14.09
C ALA A 616 5.22 -17.84 13.71
N ALA A 617 4.32 -18.10 14.67
CA ALA A 617 3.06 -18.82 14.44
C ALA A 617 1.98 -17.97 13.74
N SER A 618 2.06 -16.64 13.82
CA SER A 618 1.14 -15.72 13.13
C SER A 618 1.16 -15.91 11.60
N ARG A 619 2.25 -16.47 11.05
CA ARG A 619 2.34 -16.84 9.62
C ARG A 619 1.33 -17.87 9.17
N HIS A 620 0.79 -18.70 10.07
CA HIS A 620 -0.27 -19.64 9.73
C HIS A 620 -1.55 -18.95 9.26
N GLN A 621 -1.75 -17.71 9.69
CA GLN A 621 -2.90 -16.92 9.33
C GLN A 621 -2.65 -16.06 8.09
N TYR A 622 -1.52 -16.11 7.38
CA TYR A 622 -1.19 -15.15 6.31
C TYR A 622 -1.92 -15.40 4.96
N ASN A 623 -2.37 -14.32 4.30
CA ASN A 623 -2.84 -14.34 2.91
C ASN A 623 -1.65 -14.41 1.96
N LEU A 624 -1.42 -15.60 1.45
CA LEU A 624 -0.36 -15.89 0.50
C LEU A 624 -0.89 -16.09 -0.94
N GLN A 625 -2.17 -15.76 -1.18
CA GLN A 625 -2.87 -15.98 -2.44
C GLN A 625 -3.11 -14.69 -3.23
N ASP A 626 -3.74 -13.68 -2.63
CA ASP A 626 -4.13 -12.42 -3.29
C ASP A 626 -3.77 -11.17 -2.47
N ALA A 627 -2.68 -11.24 -1.69
CA ALA A 627 -2.07 -10.11 -1.00
C ALA A 627 -1.90 -8.88 -1.90
N VAL A 628 -2.17 -7.70 -1.35
CA VAL A 628 -2.02 -6.42 -2.05
C VAL A 628 -0.56 -5.96 -2.06
N SER A 629 -0.07 -5.53 -3.22
CA SER A 629 1.26 -4.91 -3.36
C SER A 629 1.15 -3.41 -3.13
N LEU A 630 1.86 -2.88 -2.13
CA LEU A 630 1.80 -1.49 -1.67
C LEU A 630 3.22 -0.95 -1.45
N CYS A 631 3.40 0.37 -1.37
CA CYS A 631 4.63 1.01 -0.91
C CYS A 631 4.46 1.68 0.48
N THR A 632 3.22 1.88 0.93
CA THR A 632 2.90 2.43 2.26
C THR A 632 1.94 1.52 3.03
N THR A 633 2.32 1.16 4.25
CA THR A 633 1.46 0.36 5.16
C THR A 633 1.29 1.05 6.51
N GLN A 634 0.13 0.86 7.13
CA GLN A 634 -0.18 1.35 8.46
C GLN A 634 0.03 0.28 9.52
N VAL A 635 0.39 0.69 10.73
CA VAL A 635 0.40 -0.17 11.92
C VAL A 635 -0.43 0.52 13.00
N TYR A 636 -1.44 -0.18 13.49
CA TYR A 636 -2.39 0.37 14.47
C TYR A 636 -1.83 0.30 15.90
N PRO A 637 -2.38 1.07 16.85
CA PRO A 637 -1.95 1.01 18.25
C PRO A 637 -1.99 -0.41 18.83
N SER A 638 -0.93 -0.80 19.55
CA SER A 638 -0.80 -2.13 20.16
C SER A 638 -0.98 -3.27 19.15
N SER A 639 -0.53 -3.09 17.91
CA SER A 639 -0.71 -4.02 16.79
C SER A 639 0.60 -4.25 16.03
N TRP A 640 0.62 -5.24 15.16
CA TRP A 640 1.68 -5.48 14.19
C TRP A 640 1.13 -5.56 12.76
N THR A 641 2.02 -5.50 11.78
CA THR A 641 1.73 -5.67 10.34
C THR A 641 2.92 -6.32 9.66
N ALA A 642 2.68 -7.42 8.94
CA ALA A 642 3.73 -8.14 8.21
C ALA A 642 3.67 -7.85 6.71
N VAL A 643 4.85 -7.70 6.09
CA VAL A 643 5.00 -7.53 4.63
C VAL A 643 6.12 -8.44 4.11
N TYR A 644 5.94 -8.94 2.88
CA TYR A 644 6.98 -9.69 2.16
C TYR A 644 7.59 -8.85 1.04
N ILE A 645 8.91 -8.87 0.95
CA ILE A 645 9.70 -8.01 0.06
C ILE A 645 10.69 -8.87 -0.76
N PRO A 646 10.54 -8.96 -2.09
CA PRO A 646 11.58 -9.48 -2.96
C PRO A 646 12.65 -8.41 -3.18
N LEU A 647 13.89 -8.68 -2.77
CA LEU A 647 15.05 -7.80 -3.02
C LEU A 647 15.68 -8.12 -4.39
N ASP A 648 14.87 -8.06 -5.44
CA ASP A 648 15.20 -8.48 -6.81
C ASP A 648 15.88 -7.40 -7.67
N LYS A 649 16.13 -6.22 -7.11
CA LYS A 649 16.73 -5.09 -7.81
C LYS A 649 18.26 -5.13 -7.73
N VAL A 650 18.88 -5.17 -8.90
CA VAL A 650 20.33 -5.01 -9.08
C VAL A 650 20.76 -3.63 -8.59
N ARG A 651 22.01 -3.52 -8.11
CA ARG A 651 22.71 -2.24 -7.90
C ARG A 651 22.61 -1.36 -9.15
N ASP A 652 22.62 -0.04 -8.97
CA ASP A 652 22.37 0.88 -10.08
C ASP A 652 23.37 0.73 -11.24
N GLU A 653 22.83 0.65 -12.44
CA GLU A 653 23.57 0.55 -13.70
C GLU A 653 23.81 1.92 -14.35
N TYR A 654 23.18 2.98 -13.83
CA TYR A 654 23.28 4.34 -14.38
C TYR A 654 24.47 5.12 -13.81
N PRO A 655 25.14 5.96 -14.63
CA PRO A 655 26.19 6.87 -14.16
C PRO A 655 25.71 7.78 -13.01
N ILE A 656 26.62 8.10 -12.09
CA ILE A 656 26.32 9.02 -10.98
C ILE A 656 25.93 10.40 -11.55
N PRO A 657 24.75 10.93 -11.21
CA PRO A 657 24.35 12.27 -11.62
C PRO A 657 25.32 13.34 -11.11
N LYS A 658 25.70 14.31 -11.95
CA LYS A 658 26.69 15.34 -11.60
C LYS A 658 26.34 16.14 -10.34
N ASN A 659 25.05 16.38 -10.09
CA ASN A 659 24.58 17.05 -8.87
C ASN A 659 24.81 16.21 -7.59
N ALA A 660 24.80 14.87 -7.69
CA ALA A 660 25.07 13.97 -6.57
C ALA A 660 26.53 14.05 -6.09
N LEU A 661 27.40 14.76 -6.82
CA LEU A 661 28.79 15.06 -6.42
C LEU A 661 28.94 16.46 -5.78
N LEU A 662 27.86 17.23 -5.61
CA LEU A 662 27.91 18.62 -5.10
C LEU A 662 27.90 18.73 -3.57
N CYS A 663 27.86 17.62 -2.82
CA CYS A 663 27.75 17.63 -1.37
C CYS A 663 28.50 16.47 -0.69
N GLY A 664 28.77 16.65 0.61
CA GLY A 664 29.45 15.67 1.44
C GLY A 664 30.94 15.54 1.14
N ARG A 665 31.50 14.38 1.47
CA ARG A 665 32.94 14.06 1.37
C ARG A 665 33.36 13.39 0.05
N ALA A 666 32.47 13.32 -0.93
CA ALA A 666 32.78 12.70 -2.22
C ALA A 666 33.81 13.54 -3.00
N PRO A 667 34.73 12.90 -3.75
CA PRO A 667 35.65 13.63 -4.61
C PRO A 667 34.86 14.35 -5.71
N SER A 668 35.09 15.66 -5.83
CA SER A 668 34.59 16.43 -6.97
C SER A 668 35.08 15.82 -8.28
N PRO A 669 34.28 15.81 -9.35
CA PRO A 669 34.74 15.37 -10.66
C PRO A 669 35.86 16.30 -11.14
N ILE A 670 36.97 15.69 -11.57
CA ILE A 670 38.13 16.36 -12.20
C ILE A 670 37.76 16.74 -13.64
#